data_AF-A0A8B9JP17-F1
#
_entry.id   AF-A0A8B9JP17-F1
#
_cell.length_a   1.000
_cell.length_b   1.000
_cell.length_c   1.000
_cell.angle_alpha   90.00
_cell.angle_beta   90.00
_cell.angle_gamma   90.00
#
_symmetry.space_group_name_H-M   'P 1'
#
loop_
_entity.id
_entity.type
_entity.pdbx_description
1 polymer ?
#
loop_
_entity_poly.entity_id
_entity_poly.type
_entity_poly.pdbx_seq_one_letter_code
_entity_poly.pdbx_strand_id
1 'polypeptide(L)'
;MSWFPGAMSCKSKVAPSVDFDHSCSDSVEYLTLNFGPFETVHRWRRLPPCDEFVGARRSKHTVVAYRDAIYVFGGDNGKNMLNDLLRFDVKDCSWCRWNVMILCLFLFFHSGYTGDIYSNSNLKNKNDLFEYKFATGQWTEWKVEGRLVARSAHGATVYNDKLWIFAGYDGNARLNDMWTIGLQDREQACWEEIEQSGEIPPSCCNFPVAVCRDKMFVFSGQSGAKITNNLFQFEFNGHIWTRIPTEHLLRGSPPPPQRRYGHTMVAFDRHLYVFGGAADNTLPNELHCYDVDSQTWEVIQIYVKNVKRPMPSGRLFHAAAVIHDAMYIFGGTVDNNVRSGEMYRFQFSCYPKCTLHEDYGKLWENRQFCDVEFILGEREERVLGHIAIVTARCQWLRKKILQARDRQKQESSGAKQKDSPSSGRSAGGPPMLEVSIREAEAQPFEVLMQFLYTDKIQYPRRGHVQDVLLIMDVYKLALSFKLSRLEQLCVQYIEASVDLQNVLSVCENANKLQLDQLKEHCLNFVVKETHFNQVIMTKEFEHLSTPLIVEIVRRKQQPPPRVYSDQPVDIGTSLVQDMKAYLEGAGREFCDIILLLDGHPRPAHKAILAARSSYFEAMFRSFMPEDGQVNISIGEMVPSKQAFESMLRYIYYGDVNMPPEDSLYLFAAPYYYGFSNNRLQAYCKQNLEMNVTVENVLQILEAADKTQALDMKKHCLHIIVHQFIKVSKLPNLRSLSQPLLLDIIESLASHISDKQCAEMSSDI
;
A
#
# COMPACT_ATOMS: atom_id res chain seq x y z
N MET A 1 -60.10 24.12 17.42
CA MET A 1 -59.11 24.22 16.32
C MET A 1 -57.79 23.64 16.82
N SER A 2 -57.03 23.01 15.91
CA SER A 2 -55.73 22.33 16.07
C SER A 2 -55.67 21.14 17.03
N TRP A 3 -55.72 19.96 16.42
CA TRP A 3 -55.43 18.63 16.95
C TRP A 3 -53.94 18.45 17.27
N PHE A 4 -53.65 17.80 18.40
CA PHE A 4 -52.39 17.10 18.69
C PHE A 4 -52.58 15.60 18.39
N PRO A 5 -51.60 14.96 17.75
CA PRO A 5 -51.11 13.66 18.23
C PRO A 5 -49.56 13.68 18.23
N GLY A 6 -48.80 12.85 18.92
CA GLY A 6 -48.99 11.64 19.70
C GLY A 6 -47.56 11.12 19.97
N ALA A 7 -47.32 10.58 21.15
CA ALA A 7 -46.00 10.11 21.58
C ALA A 7 -45.52 8.91 20.76
N MET A 8 -44.23 8.90 20.36
CA MET A 8 -43.54 7.68 19.93
C MET A 8 -42.09 7.64 20.43
N SER A 9 -41.78 6.50 21.02
CA SER A 9 -40.50 6.02 21.53
C SER A 9 -39.39 6.00 20.46
N CYS A 10 -38.26 6.65 20.74
CA CYS A 10 -37.02 6.45 19.98
C CYS A 10 -36.21 5.31 20.61
N LYS A 11 -36.36 4.10 20.08
CA LYS A 11 -35.38 3.02 20.23
C LYS A 11 -34.16 3.32 19.35
N SER A 12 -32.98 3.02 19.87
CA SER A 12 -31.69 3.10 19.16
C SER A 12 -31.75 2.27 17.88
N LYS A 13 -31.34 2.89 16.75
CA LYS A 13 -31.05 2.18 15.51
C LYS A 13 -29.54 2.12 15.33
N VAL A 14 -29.07 0.89 15.40
CA VAL A 14 -27.77 0.37 14.97
C VAL A 14 -27.49 0.81 13.52
N ALA A 15 -26.22 1.06 13.22
CA ALA A 15 -25.70 1.41 11.90
C ALA A 15 -26.14 0.41 10.81
N PRO A 16 -26.37 0.85 9.57
CA PRO A 16 -26.73 -0.05 8.49
C PRO A 16 -25.55 -0.94 8.09
N SER A 17 -25.82 -2.24 8.01
CA SER A 17 -25.02 -3.21 7.29
C SER A 17 -24.91 -2.80 5.82
N VAL A 18 -23.73 -3.00 5.24
CA VAL A 18 -23.50 -2.83 3.80
C VAL A 18 -24.07 -4.09 3.12
N ASP A 19 -25.36 -4.07 2.83
CA ASP A 19 -25.98 -5.03 1.90
C ASP A 19 -25.61 -4.60 0.47
N PHE A 20 -24.88 -5.48 -0.23
CA PHE A 20 -24.69 -5.35 -1.67
C PHE A 20 -26.00 -5.74 -2.37
N ASP A 21 -26.79 -4.73 -2.74
CA ASP A 21 -28.02 -4.95 -3.52
C ASP A 21 -27.66 -5.47 -4.93
N HIS A 22 -27.95 -6.74 -5.14
CA HIS A 22 -28.13 -7.34 -6.47
C HIS A 22 -29.47 -6.84 -7.05
N SER A 23 -29.45 -5.80 -7.87
CA SER A 23 -30.53 -5.55 -8.83
C SER A 23 -29.96 -5.16 -10.19
N CYS A 24 -29.74 -6.18 -11.01
CA CYS A 24 -29.49 -6.05 -12.44
C CYS A 24 -30.79 -5.58 -13.09
N SER A 25 -30.83 -4.31 -13.49
CA SER A 25 -31.82 -3.77 -14.42
C SER A 25 -31.30 -3.98 -15.83
N ASP A 26 -32.04 -4.76 -16.63
CA ASP A 26 -31.82 -5.03 -18.06
C ASP A 26 -31.92 -3.75 -18.91
N SER A 27 -30.86 -2.96 -18.92
CA SER A 27 -30.61 -1.95 -19.95
C SER A 27 -29.13 -1.98 -20.29
N VAL A 28 -28.81 -2.27 -21.55
CA VAL A 28 -27.46 -2.19 -22.11
C VAL A 28 -27.01 -0.73 -22.00
N GLU A 29 -26.43 -0.36 -20.87
CA GLU A 29 -25.85 0.95 -20.65
C GLU A 29 -24.56 1.04 -21.45
N TYR A 30 -24.60 1.84 -22.52
CA TYR A 30 -23.42 2.31 -23.24
C TYR A 30 -22.37 2.80 -22.25
N LEU A 31 -21.08 2.58 -22.54
CA LEU A 31 -19.95 3.01 -21.70
C LEU A 31 -19.95 4.53 -21.51
N THR A 32 -20.69 5.04 -20.52
CA THR A 32 -20.60 6.44 -20.07
C THR A 32 -19.43 6.57 -19.11
N LEU A 33 -18.31 7.04 -19.66
CA LEU A 33 -17.12 7.36 -18.88
C LEU A 33 -17.37 8.74 -18.27
N ASN A 34 -18.02 8.79 -17.09
CA ASN A 34 -18.21 10.03 -16.34
C ASN A 34 -16.84 10.58 -15.93
N PHE A 35 -16.37 11.50 -16.76
CA PHE A 35 -15.08 12.12 -16.67
C PHE A 35 -15.21 13.43 -15.87
N GLY A 36 -14.71 13.44 -14.63
CA GLY A 36 -14.73 14.64 -13.76
C GLY A 36 -13.70 15.70 -14.21
N PRO A 37 -13.68 16.91 -13.61
CA PRO A 37 -12.65 17.90 -13.90
C PRO A 37 -11.29 17.39 -13.39
N PHE A 38 -10.42 16.94 -14.30
CA PHE A 38 -9.26 16.12 -13.96
C PHE A 38 -8.06 16.90 -13.43
N GLU A 39 -7.64 16.52 -12.24
CA GLU A 39 -6.28 16.74 -11.78
C GLU A 39 -5.53 15.42 -11.77
N THR A 40 -4.39 15.43 -12.44
CA THR A 40 -3.55 14.27 -12.72
C THR A 40 -2.99 13.68 -11.41
N VAL A 41 -3.26 12.42 -11.12
CA VAL A 41 -2.79 11.71 -9.91
C VAL A 41 -1.27 11.72 -9.78
N HIS A 42 -0.77 11.82 -8.55
CA HIS A 42 0.65 11.92 -8.20
C HIS A 42 1.40 13.11 -8.83
N ARG A 43 0.69 14.20 -9.11
CA ARG A 43 1.30 15.43 -9.61
C ARG A 43 1.31 16.52 -8.56
N TRP A 44 2.46 17.17 -8.46
CA TRP A 44 2.59 18.45 -7.77
C TRP A 44 2.14 19.61 -8.65
N ARG A 45 1.41 20.55 -8.06
CA ARG A 45 1.05 21.83 -8.65
C ARG A 45 1.44 22.93 -7.68
N ARG A 46 2.20 23.91 -8.15
CA ARG A 46 2.43 25.14 -7.39
C ARG A 46 1.17 25.99 -7.43
N LEU A 47 0.70 26.43 -6.27
CA LEU A 47 -0.45 27.30 -6.12
C LEU A 47 -0.01 28.77 -5.97
N PRO A 48 -0.94 29.74 -6.14
CA PRO A 48 -0.64 31.15 -5.97
C PRO A 48 0.04 31.44 -4.62
N PRO A 49 1.16 32.17 -4.60
CA PRO A 49 1.87 32.48 -3.37
C PRO A 49 1.08 33.46 -2.51
N CYS A 50 1.34 33.43 -1.21
CA CYS A 50 0.73 34.32 -0.22
C CYS A 50 1.53 35.65 -0.06
N ASP A 51 2.35 36.05 -1.04
CA ASP A 51 3.38 37.09 -0.87
C ASP A 51 2.81 38.49 -0.51
N GLU A 52 1.51 38.74 -0.72
CA GLU A 52 0.85 40.00 -0.38
C GLU A 52 0.72 40.24 1.14
N PHE A 53 0.85 39.20 1.96
CA PHE A 53 0.67 39.30 3.40
C PHE A 53 1.99 39.39 4.16
N VAL A 54 2.13 40.41 5.03
CA VAL A 54 3.27 40.54 5.94
C VAL A 54 3.36 39.29 6.83
N GLY A 55 4.50 38.58 6.79
CA GLY A 55 4.71 37.32 7.51
C GLY A 55 4.26 36.07 6.75
N ALA A 56 3.88 36.17 5.48
CA ALA A 56 3.51 34.99 4.66
C ALA A 56 4.63 33.96 4.55
N ARG A 57 5.89 34.40 4.51
CA ARG A 57 7.06 33.53 4.55
C ARG A 57 7.28 33.06 5.99
N ARG A 58 6.98 31.80 6.27
CA ARG A 58 7.00 31.26 7.64
C ARG A 58 7.35 29.79 7.69
N SER A 59 7.90 29.37 8.82
CA SER A 59 8.11 27.96 9.17
C SER A 59 7.57 27.67 10.56
N LYS A 60 7.53 26.39 10.93
CA LYS A 60 7.10 25.93 12.25
C LYS A 60 5.73 26.49 12.62
N HIS A 61 4.82 26.50 11.67
CA HIS A 61 3.43 26.92 11.84
C HIS A 61 2.53 25.69 11.79
N THR A 62 1.27 25.85 12.16
CA THR A 62 0.28 24.77 12.07
C THR A 62 -0.66 25.04 10.90
N VAL A 63 -0.99 23.99 10.16
CA VAL A 63 -2.02 24.03 9.12
C VAL A 63 -3.12 23.05 9.47
N VAL A 64 -4.37 23.49 9.34
CA VAL A 64 -5.54 22.63 9.49
C VAL A 64 -6.46 22.83 8.29
N ALA A 65 -6.98 21.72 7.76
CA ALA A 65 -7.99 21.70 6.73
C ALA A 65 -9.39 21.72 7.37
N TYR A 66 -10.28 22.55 6.85
CA TYR A 66 -11.69 22.53 7.23
C TYR A 66 -12.56 22.85 6.01
N ARG A 67 -13.45 21.90 5.65
CA ARG A 67 -14.23 21.94 4.40
C ARG A 67 -13.31 22.17 3.20
N ASP A 68 -13.60 23.19 2.39
CA ASP A 68 -12.84 23.55 1.18
C ASP A 68 -11.78 24.63 1.45
N ALA A 69 -11.28 24.76 2.68
CA ALA A 69 -10.33 25.80 3.05
C ALA A 69 -9.21 25.31 3.96
N ILE A 70 -8.04 25.95 3.82
CA ILE A 70 -6.84 25.69 4.59
C ILE A 70 -6.57 26.87 5.51
N TYR A 71 -6.38 26.58 6.79
CA TYR A 71 -6.12 27.57 7.83
C TYR A 71 -4.69 27.44 8.31
N VAL A 72 -3.93 28.53 8.26
CA VAL A 72 -2.53 28.60 8.69
C VAL A 72 -2.46 29.51 9.91
N PHE A 73 -1.93 29.00 11.02
CA PHE A 73 -1.79 29.77 12.25
C PHE A 73 -0.35 29.79 12.76
N GLY A 74 0.07 30.98 13.18
CA GLY A 74 1.35 31.20 13.85
C GLY A 74 2.59 30.96 12.98
N GLY A 75 3.69 30.58 13.64
CA GLY A 75 4.99 30.29 13.02
C GLY A 75 6.03 31.39 13.17
N ASP A 76 7.19 31.16 12.55
CA ASP A 76 8.36 32.02 12.57
C ASP A 76 8.72 32.50 11.15
N ASN A 77 8.79 33.81 10.95
CA ASN A 77 9.21 34.43 9.69
C ASN A 77 10.72 34.76 9.61
N GLY A 78 11.51 34.37 10.61
CA GLY A 78 12.93 34.65 10.75
C GLY A 78 13.25 35.96 11.49
N LYS A 79 12.23 36.77 11.83
CA LYS A 79 12.37 38.00 12.63
C LYS A 79 11.51 37.95 13.88
N ASN A 80 10.24 37.61 13.72
CA ASN A 80 9.23 37.60 14.78
C ASN A 80 8.40 36.32 14.72
N MET A 81 7.93 35.90 15.89
CA MET A 81 6.84 34.93 15.99
C MET A 81 5.53 35.57 15.56
N LEU A 82 4.71 34.80 14.85
CA LEU A 82 3.44 35.22 14.29
C LEU A 82 2.29 34.67 15.15
N ASN A 83 1.19 35.41 15.18
CA ASN A 83 -0.07 35.04 15.84
C ASN A 83 -1.29 35.31 14.93
N ASP A 84 -1.06 35.49 13.64
CA ASP A 84 -2.10 35.70 12.64
C ASP A 84 -2.68 34.37 12.14
N LEU A 85 -3.92 34.44 11.67
CA LEU A 85 -4.63 33.33 11.02
C LEU A 85 -4.82 33.68 9.55
N LEU A 86 -4.21 32.90 8.66
CA LEU A 86 -4.42 33.00 7.21
C LEU A 86 -5.41 31.93 6.76
N ARG A 87 -6.26 32.26 5.77
CA ARG A 87 -7.12 31.30 5.09
C ARG A 87 -6.76 31.26 3.60
N PHE A 88 -6.65 30.05 3.08
CA PHE A 88 -6.63 29.78 1.64
C PHE A 88 -7.92 29.07 1.24
N ASP A 89 -8.65 29.62 0.27
CA ASP A 89 -9.82 28.98 -0.31
C ASP A 89 -9.38 28.07 -1.47
N VAL A 90 -9.72 26.79 -1.38
CA VAL A 90 -9.30 25.79 -2.38
C VAL A 90 -10.08 25.94 -3.69
N LYS A 91 -11.37 26.30 -3.63
CA LYS A 91 -12.21 26.45 -4.82
C LYS A 91 -11.79 27.66 -5.64
N ASP A 92 -11.55 28.77 -4.97
CA ASP A 92 -11.18 30.04 -5.62
C ASP A 92 -9.66 30.18 -5.83
N CYS A 93 -8.86 29.25 -5.28
CA CYS A 93 -7.40 29.28 -5.30
C CYS A 93 -6.82 30.63 -4.80
N SER A 94 -7.44 31.22 -3.78
CA SER A 94 -7.13 32.57 -3.31
C SER A 94 -6.87 32.64 -1.80
N TRP A 95 -6.08 33.63 -1.39
CA TRP A 95 -5.76 33.89 0.01
C TRP A 95 -6.63 35.03 0.55
N CYS A 96 -7.08 34.91 1.79
CA CYS A 96 -7.83 35.95 2.48
C CYS A 96 -7.39 36.09 3.94
N ARG A 97 -7.35 37.34 4.44
CA ARG A 97 -7.42 37.65 5.88
C ARG A 97 -8.88 37.87 6.23
N TRP A 98 -9.38 37.21 7.25
CA TRP A 98 -10.81 37.22 7.57
C TRP A 98 -11.34 38.58 7.98
N ASN A 99 -12.53 38.91 7.44
CA ASN A 99 -13.49 39.86 8.00
C ASN A 99 -14.97 39.53 7.66
N VAL A 100 -15.36 38.29 7.29
CA VAL A 100 -16.78 37.96 6.99
C VAL A 100 -17.18 36.52 7.35
N MET A 101 -18.21 36.40 8.22
CA MET A 101 -18.95 35.23 8.76
C MET A 101 -19.13 33.99 7.84
N ILE A 102 -18.83 32.79 8.35
CA ILE A 102 -19.27 31.47 7.81
C ILE A 102 -19.87 30.63 8.95
N LEU A 103 -21.02 30.00 8.70
CA LEU A 103 -21.75 29.16 9.68
C LEU A 103 -21.08 27.78 9.93
N CYS A 104 -20.81 27.50 11.24
CA CYS A 104 -20.46 26.25 11.98
C CYS A 104 -19.33 25.36 11.39
N LEU A 105 -18.34 24.76 12.09
CA LEU A 105 -18.06 24.28 13.46
C LEU A 105 -16.57 24.51 13.80
N PHE A 106 -16.22 24.64 15.08
CA PHE A 106 -14.97 25.16 15.68
C PHE A 106 -13.63 24.52 15.26
N LEU A 107 -12.54 25.32 15.28
CA LEU A 107 -11.15 24.85 15.20
C LEU A 107 -10.49 24.93 16.58
N PHE A 108 -9.89 23.83 17.05
CA PHE A 108 -9.11 23.84 18.29
C PHE A 108 -7.62 24.01 18.00
N PHE A 109 -7.01 24.99 18.65
CA PHE A 109 -5.57 25.23 18.64
C PHE A 109 -5.07 25.02 20.07
N HIS A 110 -4.33 23.94 20.29
CA HIS A 110 -3.54 23.80 21.51
C HIS A 110 -2.19 24.49 21.28
N SER A 111 -1.91 25.53 22.06
CA SER A 111 -0.71 26.36 21.90
C SER A 111 0.50 25.67 22.51
N GLY A 112 1.04 24.70 21.79
CA GLY A 112 2.43 24.33 21.93
C GLY A 112 3.29 25.08 20.93
N TYR A 113 4.11 25.99 21.43
CA TYR A 113 5.11 26.70 20.67
C TYR A 113 5.83 25.76 19.69
N THR A 114 5.93 26.14 18.42
CA THR A 114 6.75 25.45 17.43
C THR A 114 7.86 26.43 17.07
N GLY A 115 8.74 26.71 18.03
CA GLY A 115 9.89 27.58 17.82
C GLY A 115 11.16 26.89 18.30
N ASP A 116 12.29 27.42 17.87
CA ASP A 116 13.60 26.83 18.02
C ASP A 116 13.97 26.51 19.48
N ILE A 117 14.55 25.33 19.69
CA ILE A 117 15.21 24.98 20.97
C ILE A 117 16.43 25.87 21.20
N TYR A 118 16.96 26.52 20.14
CA TYR A 118 18.22 27.29 20.19
C TYR A 118 18.12 28.79 19.91
N SER A 119 16.99 29.36 19.42
CA SER A 119 16.97 30.76 18.93
C SER A 119 15.99 31.74 19.59
N ASN A 120 15.39 31.43 20.75
CA ASN A 120 14.83 32.52 21.56
C ASN A 120 14.72 32.18 23.05
N SER A 121 15.60 32.77 23.86
CA SER A 121 15.65 32.63 25.33
C SER A 121 14.49 33.31 26.08
N ASN A 122 13.56 33.97 25.38
CA ASN A 122 12.51 34.81 25.96
C ASN A 122 11.06 34.29 25.78
N LEU A 123 10.86 33.10 25.21
CA LEU A 123 9.52 32.52 25.00
C LEU A 123 9.35 31.26 25.86
N LYS A 124 8.43 31.32 26.84
CA LYS A 124 8.06 30.19 27.68
C LYS A 124 6.97 29.36 27.00
N ASN A 125 7.05 28.04 27.11
CA ASN A 125 5.96 27.15 26.73
C ASN A 125 4.70 27.54 27.50
N LYS A 126 3.56 27.46 26.83
CA LYS A 126 2.24 27.64 27.43
C LYS A 126 1.45 26.34 27.37
N ASN A 127 0.39 26.27 28.16
CA ASN A 127 -0.53 25.13 28.23
C ASN A 127 -1.98 25.55 27.98
N ASP A 128 -2.15 26.66 27.28
CA ASP A 128 -3.45 27.22 26.91
C ASP A 128 -4.09 26.42 25.76
N LEU A 129 -5.41 26.31 25.79
CA LEU A 129 -6.22 25.70 24.73
C LEU A 129 -7.18 26.75 24.21
N PHE A 130 -7.09 27.06 22.92
CA PHE A 130 -7.94 28.05 22.27
C PHE A 130 -8.85 27.40 21.23
N GLU A 131 -10.08 27.86 21.19
CA GLU A 131 -11.08 27.49 20.21
C GLU A 131 -11.37 28.70 19.31
N TYR A 132 -11.23 28.53 18.00
CA TYR A 132 -11.64 29.51 17.02
C TYR A 132 -13.06 29.21 16.51
N LYS A 133 -13.97 30.15 16.75
CA LYS A 133 -15.38 30.06 16.37
C LYS A 133 -15.60 30.67 15.00
N PHE A 134 -15.70 29.86 13.95
CA PHE A 134 -15.95 30.36 12.57
C PHE A 134 -17.22 31.20 12.44
N ALA A 135 -18.27 30.82 13.17
CA ALA A 135 -19.56 31.54 13.14
C ALA A 135 -19.43 32.99 13.63
N THR A 136 -18.53 33.26 14.57
CA THR A 136 -18.36 34.60 15.17
C THR A 136 -17.02 35.26 14.81
N GLY A 137 -16.10 34.51 14.22
CA GLY A 137 -14.73 34.93 13.96
C GLY A 137 -13.89 35.17 15.21
N GLN A 138 -14.30 34.66 16.38
CA GLN A 138 -13.68 34.96 17.67
C GLN A 138 -12.92 33.77 18.25
N TRP A 139 -11.83 34.08 18.96
CA TRP A 139 -11.09 33.14 19.78
C TRP A 139 -11.69 33.04 21.18
N THR A 140 -11.82 31.82 21.69
CA THR A 140 -12.29 31.53 23.05
C THR A 140 -11.27 30.64 23.75
N GLU A 141 -10.71 31.08 24.86
CA GLU A 141 -9.81 30.26 25.68
C GLU A 141 -10.60 29.24 26.51
N TRP A 142 -10.26 27.96 26.44
CA TRP A 142 -10.81 26.92 27.30
C TRP A 142 -10.10 26.94 28.65
N LYS A 143 -10.87 27.11 29.73
CA LYS A 143 -10.36 26.97 31.09
C LYS A 143 -10.42 25.49 31.45
N VAL A 144 -9.32 24.80 31.23
CA VAL A 144 -9.22 23.35 31.40
C VAL A 144 -8.59 23.02 32.74
N GLU A 145 -9.17 22.07 33.46
CA GLU A 145 -8.57 21.48 34.66
C GLU A 145 -7.70 20.26 34.30
N GLY A 146 -6.56 20.10 34.97
CA GLY A 146 -5.63 18.98 34.73
C GLY A 146 -4.16 19.41 34.67
N ARG A 147 -3.24 18.44 34.86
CA ARG A 147 -1.81 18.68 35.10
C ARG A 147 -0.93 18.49 33.86
N LEU A 148 -1.45 18.77 32.66
CA LEU A 148 -0.65 18.72 31.44
C LEU A 148 0.49 19.75 31.54
N VAL A 149 1.72 19.32 31.29
CA VAL A 149 2.88 20.22 31.27
C VAL A 149 2.91 20.99 29.96
N ALA A 150 3.14 22.31 30.06
CA ALA A 150 3.34 23.20 28.93
C ALA A 150 4.46 22.69 28.01
N ARG A 151 4.18 22.51 26.71
CA ARG A 151 5.09 21.81 25.79
C ARG A 151 5.08 22.38 24.39
N SER A 152 6.15 22.11 23.65
CA SER A 152 6.39 22.53 22.27
C SER A 152 6.61 21.31 21.37
N ALA A 153 6.38 21.48 20.05
CA ALA A 153 6.70 20.47 19.03
C ALA A 153 6.19 19.04 19.36
N HIS A 154 5.00 18.97 19.97
CA HIS A 154 4.28 17.74 20.31
C HIS A 154 3.47 17.24 19.11
N GLY A 155 3.09 15.96 19.12
CA GLY A 155 2.10 15.42 18.19
C GLY A 155 0.69 15.73 18.70
N ALA A 156 -0.17 16.28 17.84
CA ALA A 156 -1.57 16.56 18.17
C ALA A 156 -2.50 16.00 17.09
N THR A 157 -3.54 15.28 17.49
CA THR A 157 -4.56 14.78 16.56
C THR A 157 -5.94 14.72 17.20
N VAL A 158 -6.99 14.76 16.40
CA VAL A 158 -8.37 14.61 16.86
C VAL A 158 -8.88 13.24 16.42
N TYR A 159 -9.42 12.48 17.36
CA TYR A 159 -10.01 11.16 17.10
C TYR A 159 -11.15 10.91 18.10
N ASN A 160 -12.31 10.47 17.59
CA ASN A 160 -13.54 10.23 18.37
C ASN A 160 -13.90 11.38 19.33
N ASP A 161 -14.00 12.60 18.79
CA ASP A 161 -14.33 13.85 19.53
C ASP A 161 -13.41 14.17 20.71
N LYS A 162 -12.21 13.57 20.73
CA LYS A 162 -11.15 13.88 21.70
C LYS A 162 -9.92 14.43 20.99
N LEU A 163 -9.28 15.41 21.62
CA LEU A 163 -7.95 15.86 21.24
C LEU A 163 -6.92 15.00 21.97
N TRP A 164 -5.99 14.42 21.22
CA TRP A 164 -4.90 13.58 21.72
C TRP A 164 -3.57 14.30 21.52
N ILE A 165 -2.79 14.37 22.60
CA ILE A 165 -1.46 14.99 22.63
C ILE A 165 -0.43 13.93 23.01
N PHE A 166 0.56 13.74 22.15
CA PHE A 166 1.65 12.80 22.37
C PHE A 166 2.99 13.52 22.41
N ALA A 167 3.80 13.22 23.44
CA ALA A 167 5.19 13.64 23.56
C ALA A 167 5.40 15.16 23.45
N GLY A 168 6.56 15.60 22.93
CA GLY A 168 6.94 17.01 22.79
C GLY A 168 8.11 17.41 23.69
N TYR A 169 8.32 18.71 23.84
CA TYR A 169 9.41 19.29 24.63
C TYR A 169 8.87 20.32 25.64
N ASP A 170 9.06 20.06 26.94
CA ASP A 170 8.54 20.91 28.02
C ASP A 170 9.42 22.13 28.34
N GLY A 171 10.58 22.27 27.66
CA GLY A 171 11.57 23.31 27.92
C GLY A 171 12.78 22.81 28.71
N ASN A 172 12.73 21.58 29.24
CA ASN A 172 13.80 20.90 29.94
C ASN A 172 14.10 19.53 29.32
N ALA A 173 13.08 18.68 29.18
CA ALA A 173 13.16 17.33 28.67
C ALA A 173 12.21 17.09 27.49
N ARG A 174 12.58 16.11 26.66
CA ARG A 174 11.66 15.54 25.67
C ARG A 174 10.77 14.52 26.38
N LEU A 175 9.52 14.44 25.96
CA LEU A 175 8.48 13.62 26.58
C LEU A 175 8.09 12.44 25.68
N ASN A 176 7.38 11.46 26.24
CA ASN A 176 6.70 10.35 25.54
C ASN A 176 5.38 9.96 26.22
N ASP A 177 4.80 10.89 26.97
CA ASP A 177 3.50 10.77 27.62
C ASP A 177 2.35 10.97 26.61
N MET A 178 1.18 10.44 26.96
CA MET A 178 -0.05 10.54 26.17
C MET A 178 -1.14 11.20 27.00
N TRP A 179 -1.76 12.23 26.45
CA TRP A 179 -2.85 12.97 27.09
C TRP A 179 -4.05 13.10 26.16
N THR A 180 -5.25 13.11 26.72
CA THR A 180 -6.48 13.34 25.98
C THR A 180 -7.43 14.29 26.69
N ILE A 181 -8.29 14.95 25.92
CA ILE A 181 -9.36 15.82 26.42
C ILE A 181 -10.58 15.71 25.50
N GLY A 182 -11.77 15.65 26.10
CA GLY A 182 -13.04 15.68 25.35
C GLY A 182 -13.35 17.06 24.77
N LEU A 183 -13.85 17.10 23.53
CA LEU A 183 -14.18 18.34 22.82
C LEU A 183 -15.68 18.65 22.77
N GLN A 184 -16.52 17.81 23.39
CA GLN A 184 -17.98 17.93 23.32
C GLN A 184 -18.56 18.96 24.29
N ASP A 185 -18.06 18.98 25.54
CA ASP A 185 -18.51 19.91 26.58
C ASP A 185 -17.31 20.63 27.20
N ARG A 186 -17.29 21.95 27.02
CA ARG A 186 -16.24 22.82 27.55
C ARG A 186 -16.24 22.88 29.08
N GLU A 187 -17.39 22.75 29.72
CA GLU A 187 -17.49 22.84 31.18
C GLU A 187 -16.97 21.57 31.86
N GLN A 188 -16.97 20.44 31.15
CA GLN A 188 -16.47 19.15 31.65
C GLN A 188 -15.09 18.79 31.08
N ALA A 189 -14.48 19.68 30.31
CA ALA A 189 -13.21 19.42 29.65
C ALA A 189 -12.06 19.34 30.67
N CYS A 190 -11.49 18.15 30.83
CA CYS A 190 -10.33 17.91 31.67
C CYS A 190 -9.25 17.12 30.91
N TRP A 191 -7.99 17.40 31.21
CA TRP A 191 -6.88 16.63 30.67
C TRP A 191 -6.73 15.30 31.42
N GLU A 192 -6.79 14.20 30.68
CA GLU A 192 -6.63 12.83 31.16
C GLU A 192 -5.28 12.28 30.66
N GLU A 193 -4.41 11.83 31.56
CA GLU A 193 -3.20 11.09 31.19
C GLU A 193 -3.58 9.64 30.88
N ILE A 194 -3.05 9.10 29.79
CA ILE A 194 -3.35 7.74 29.33
C ILE A 194 -2.20 6.81 29.69
N GLU A 195 -2.52 5.74 30.41
CA GLU A 195 -1.59 4.64 30.64
C GLU A 195 -1.32 3.90 29.32
N GLN A 196 -0.06 3.90 28.91
CA GLN A 196 0.40 3.31 27.66
C GLN A 196 1.01 1.94 27.92
N SER A 197 0.83 1.01 26.98
CA SER A 197 1.46 -0.32 27.03
C SER A 197 2.09 -0.71 25.68
N GLY A 198 2.85 -1.81 25.64
CA GLY A 198 3.51 -2.29 24.43
C GLY A 198 4.87 -1.62 24.13
N GLU A 199 5.20 -1.50 22.84
CA GLU A 199 6.48 -0.93 22.36
C GLU A 199 6.41 0.60 22.28
N ILE A 200 6.33 1.27 23.43
CA ILE A 200 6.16 2.73 23.54
C ILE A 200 7.31 3.46 22.82
N PRO A 201 7.04 4.47 21.96
CA PRO A 201 8.08 5.26 21.33
C PRO A 201 8.98 5.96 22.35
N PRO A 202 10.29 6.15 22.05
CA PRO A 202 11.18 6.92 22.91
C PRO A 202 10.77 8.39 22.97
N SER A 203 11.29 9.12 23.96
CA SER A 203 10.99 10.54 24.13
C SER A 203 11.39 11.38 22.92
N CYS A 204 10.44 12.11 22.33
CA CYS A 204 10.63 12.72 21.02
C CYS A 204 9.89 14.06 20.87
N CYS A 205 10.34 14.88 19.92
CA CYS A 205 9.68 16.10 19.45
C CYS A 205 9.97 16.34 17.97
N ASN A 206 9.33 17.34 17.35
CA ASN A 206 9.52 17.70 15.92
C ASN A 206 9.17 16.56 14.95
N PHE A 207 8.13 15.79 15.28
CA PHE A 207 7.58 14.71 14.46
C PHE A 207 6.09 14.99 14.15
N PRO A 208 5.58 14.48 13.01
CA PRO A 208 4.16 14.53 12.70
C PRO A 208 3.42 13.32 13.30
N VAL A 209 2.13 13.50 13.58
CA VAL A 209 1.18 12.42 13.85
C VAL A 209 0.16 12.37 12.71
N ALA A 210 -0.26 11.16 12.34
CA ALA A 210 -1.36 10.96 11.40
C ALA A 210 -2.29 9.86 11.90
N VAL A 211 -3.59 10.02 11.73
CA VAL A 211 -4.58 9.00 12.07
C VAL A 211 -5.04 8.33 10.80
N CYS A 212 -4.95 7.00 10.75
CA CYS A 212 -5.38 6.18 9.63
C CYS A 212 -6.06 4.94 10.18
N ARG A 213 -7.30 4.67 9.74
CA ARG A 213 -8.09 3.47 10.12
C ARG A 213 -8.04 3.18 11.63
N ASP A 214 -8.49 4.14 12.44
CA ASP A 214 -8.62 4.01 13.89
C ASP A 214 -7.30 3.76 14.65
N LYS A 215 -6.16 4.08 14.03
CA LYS A 215 -4.83 4.04 14.67
C LYS A 215 -4.08 5.34 14.44
N MET A 216 -3.34 5.77 15.45
CA MET A 216 -2.42 6.90 15.33
C MET A 216 -1.03 6.39 14.96
N PHE A 217 -0.41 7.02 13.97
CA PHE A 217 0.93 6.70 13.51
C PHE A 217 1.90 7.82 13.87
N VAL A 218 3.07 7.42 14.36
CA VAL A 218 4.20 8.31 14.68
C VAL A 218 5.42 7.82 13.91
N PHE A 219 6.02 8.72 13.13
CA PHE A 219 7.21 8.40 12.35
C PHE A 219 8.37 9.34 12.70
N SER A 220 9.51 8.75 13.04
CA SER A 220 10.77 9.46 13.24
C SER A 220 10.67 10.61 14.28
N GLY A 221 11.49 11.66 14.15
CA GLY A 221 11.56 12.77 15.10
C GLY A 221 12.86 12.89 15.89
N GLN A 222 12.96 13.94 16.69
CA GLN A 222 14.16 14.28 17.44
C GLN A 222 14.08 13.72 18.87
N SER A 223 14.80 12.63 19.15
CA SER A 223 14.88 11.96 20.45
C SER A 223 16.28 12.07 21.07
N GLY A 224 16.57 13.14 21.82
CA GLY A 224 17.86 13.30 22.49
C GLY A 224 19.05 13.19 21.52
N ALA A 225 20.02 12.32 21.82
CA ALA A 225 21.18 12.06 20.98
C ALA A 225 20.92 11.03 19.85
N LYS A 226 19.71 10.46 19.73
CA LYS A 226 19.37 9.41 18.75
C LYS A 226 18.09 9.77 17.99
N ILE A 227 18.21 10.22 16.75
CA ILE A 227 17.06 10.33 15.83
C ILE A 227 16.72 8.91 15.35
N THR A 228 15.45 8.51 15.48
CA THR A 228 14.97 7.18 15.04
C THR A 228 14.37 7.25 13.64
N ASN A 229 14.37 6.14 12.89
CA ASN A 229 13.63 5.99 11.62
C ASN A 229 12.48 4.96 11.76
N ASN A 230 12.07 4.68 13.00
CA ASN A 230 11.01 3.71 13.27
C ASN A 230 9.64 4.34 13.05
N LEU A 231 8.71 3.52 12.54
CA LEU A 231 7.29 3.83 12.50
C LEU A 231 6.61 3.10 13.66
N PHE A 232 5.77 3.81 14.40
CA PHE A 232 4.98 3.25 15.49
C PHE A 232 3.50 3.47 15.20
N GLN A 233 2.68 2.51 15.60
CA GLN A 233 1.23 2.66 15.61
C GLN A 233 0.70 2.55 17.04
N PHE A 234 -0.31 3.35 17.36
CA PHE A 234 -1.05 3.35 18.61
C PHE A 234 -2.49 2.98 18.35
N GLU A 235 -2.97 1.96 19.05
CA GLU A 235 -4.38 1.57 19.03
C GLU A 235 -5.12 2.35 20.12
N PHE A 236 -6.01 3.26 19.70
CA PHE A 236 -6.80 4.05 20.64
C PHE A 236 -7.64 3.15 21.55
N ASN A 237 -8.15 2.05 21.01
CA ASN A 237 -8.81 1.00 21.79
C ASN A 237 -7.73 0.09 22.39
N GLY A 238 -7.58 0.11 23.71
CA GLY A 238 -6.62 -0.72 24.44
C GLY A 238 -5.30 -0.03 24.79
N HIS A 239 -5.02 1.15 24.23
CA HIS A 239 -3.85 1.99 24.54
C HIS A 239 -2.50 1.26 24.38
N ILE A 240 -2.38 0.47 23.31
CA ILE A 240 -1.20 -0.35 23.01
C ILE A 240 -0.40 0.28 21.86
N TRP A 241 0.89 0.45 22.08
CA TRP A 241 1.86 0.78 21.05
C TRP A 241 2.47 -0.48 20.44
N THR A 242 2.56 -0.48 19.11
CA THR A 242 3.29 -1.51 18.36
C THR A 242 4.32 -0.82 17.46
N ARG A 243 5.56 -1.28 17.51
CA ARG A 243 6.58 -0.83 16.56
C ARG A 243 6.38 -1.57 15.26
N ILE A 244 6.19 -0.83 14.17
CA ILE A 244 6.13 -1.41 12.84
C ILE A 244 7.57 -1.74 12.42
N PRO A 245 7.90 -3.02 12.16
CA PRO A 245 9.25 -3.39 11.75
C PRO A 245 9.64 -2.69 10.45
N THR A 246 10.79 -2.01 10.46
CA THR A 246 11.40 -1.35 9.31
C THR A 246 12.31 -2.29 8.51
N GLU A 247 11.97 -3.58 8.47
CA GLU A 247 12.71 -4.60 7.72
C GLU A 247 12.12 -4.72 6.30
N HIS A 248 12.23 -3.64 5.52
CA HIS A 248 11.73 -3.52 4.14
C HIS A 248 12.25 -4.62 3.20
N LEU A 249 13.36 -5.25 3.58
CA LEU A 249 13.99 -6.38 2.90
C LEU A 249 13.06 -7.60 2.85
N LEU A 250 12.28 -7.86 3.91
CA LEU A 250 11.32 -8.97 3.97
C LEU A 250 10.31 -8.94 2.81
N ARG A 251 9.95 -7.73 2.36
CA ARG A 251 8.88 -7.54 1.39
C ARG A 251 9.36 -7.14 0.00
N GLY A 252 10.67 -6.99 -0.20
CA GLY A 252 11.24 -6.47 -1.46
C GLY A 252 10.83 -5.02 -1.74
N SER A 253 10.43 -4.29 -0.70
CA SER A 253 10.03 -2.88 -0.78
C SER A 253 11.23 -1.96 -0.57
N PRO A 254 11.23 -0.74 -1.14
CA PRO A 254 12.18 0.32 -0.80
C PRO A 254 12.36 0.50 0.72
N PRO A 255 13.56 0.90 1.19
CA PRO A 255 13.82 1.20 2.60
C PRO A 255 12.91 2.35 3.09
N PRO A 256 12.73 2.51 4.42
CA PRO A 256 11.89 3.57 4.93
C PRO A 256 12.60 4.91 4.65
N PRO A 257 11.88 6.03 4.75
CA PRO A 257 12.53 7.33 4.74
C PRO A 257 13.64 7.35 5.80
N GLN A 258 14.80 7.92 5.45
CA GLN A 258 15.88 8.15 6.41
C GLN A 258 15.38 8.90 7.65
N ARG A 259 16.03 8.67 8.79
CA ARG A 259 15.76 9.35 10.07
C ARG A 259 15.71 10.88 9.85
N ARG A 260 14.66 11.55 10.31
CA ARG A 260 14.40 12.95 9.99
C ARG A 260 13.55 13.66 11.04
N TYR A 261 13.60 14.98 11.06
CA TYR A 261 12.73 15.82 11.90
C TYR A 261 12.20 17.03 11.12
N GLY A 262 11.11 17.63 11.59
CA GLY A 262 10.47 18.75 10.92
C GLY A 262 9.88 18.39 9.54
N HIS A 263 9.59 17.11 9.32
CA HIS A 263 8.87 16.62 8.15
C HIS A 263 7.36 16.64 8.40
N THR A 264 6.57 16.47 7.35
CA THR A 264 5.12 16.26 7.48
C THR A 264 4.76 14.82 7.16
N MET A 265 3.70 14.34 7.81
CA MET A 265 3.06 13.07 7.52
C MET A 265 1.56 13.29 7.46
N VAL A 266 0.91 12.86 6.40
CA VAL A 266 -0.54 12.93 6.26
C VAL A 266 -1.09 11.57 5.89
N ALA A 267 -2.29 11.25 6.39
CA ALA A 267 -3.00 10.04 6.03
C ALA A 267 -4.02 10.33 4.92
N PHE A 268 -4.10 9.44 3.94
CA PHE A 268 -5.17 9.44 2.95
C PHE A 268 -5.46 7.99 2.52
N ASP A 269 -6.73 7.59 2.59
CA ASP A 269 -7.17 6.20 2.40
C ASP A 269 -6.40 5.21 3.29
N ARG A 270 -5.56 4.35 2.71
CA ARG A 270 -4.73 3.35 3.41
C ARG A 270 -3.26 3.75 3.53
N HIS A 271 -2.92 4.94 3.06
CA HIS A 271 -1.54 5.36 2.87
C HIS A 271 -1.15 6.49 3.81
N LEU A 272 0.09 6.42 4.32
CA LEU A 272 0.74 7.53 5.01
C LEU A 272 1.78 8.15 4.08
N TYR A 273 1.63 9.43 3.79
CA TYR A 273 2.53 10.18 2.91
C TYR A 273 3.48 11.02 3.75
N VAL A 274 4.79 10.79 3.58
CA VAL A 274 5.86 11.49 4.30
C VAL A 274 6.65 12.37 3.33
N PHE A 275 6.73 13.66 3.63
CA PHE A 275 7.45 14.63 2.80
C PHE A 275 8.40 15.52 3.61
N GLY A 276 9.56 15.79 3.01
CA GLY A 276 10.53 16.77 3.52
C GLY A 276 11.19 16.36 4.85
N GLY A 277 11.51 17.39 5.64
CA GLY A 277 12.29 17.30 6.87
C GLY A 277 13.78 17.54 6.65
N ALA A 278 14.54 17.55 7.74
CA ALA A 278 16.00 17.44 7.70
C ALA A 278 16.39 16.00 8.02
N ALA A 279 17.09 15.36 7.09
CA ALA A 279 17.66 14.03 7.24
C ALA A 279 19.19 14.17 7.23
N ASP A 280 19.80 13.95 8.39
CA ASP A 280 21.21 14.24 8.64
C ASP A 280 21.57 15.69 8.22
N ASN A 281 22.40 15.87 7.19
CA ASN A 281 22.82 17.17 6.66
C ASN A 281 22.13 17.56 5.34
N THR A 282 21.02 16.90 5.00
CA THR A 282 20.31 17.09 3.73
C THR A 282 18.84 17.46 3.93
N LEU A 283 18.27 18.17 2.96
CA LEU A 283 16.85 18.45 2.87
C LEU A 283 16.22 17.56 1.78
N PRO A 284 15.73 16.36 2.12
CA PRO A 284 15.04 15.50 1.17
C PRO A 284 13.80 16.19 0.58
N ASN A 285 13.55 15.94 -0.70
CA ASN A 285 12.34 16.38 -1.44
C ASN A 285 11.56 15.20 -2.03
N GLU A 286 11.90 13.98 -1.64
CA GLU A 286 11.19 12.76 -2.02
C GLU A 286 9.88 12.65 -1.24
N LEU A 287 8.83 12.17 -1.91
CA LEU A 287 7.56 11.81 -1.29
C LEU A 287 7.55 10.30 -1.09
N HIS A 288 7.57 9.88 0.17
CA HIS A 288 7.45 8.48 0.53
C HIS A 288 6.00 8.16 0.88
N CYS A 289 5.57 6.96 0.56
CA CYS A 289 4.24 6.44 0.84
C CYS A 289 4.38 5.12 1.60
N TYR A 290 3.73 5.01 2.75
CA TYR A 290 3.61 3.76 3.49
C TYR A 290 2.19 3.22 3.34
N ASP A 291 2.04 2.03 2.77
CA ASP A 291 0.75 1.33 2.70
C ASP A 291 0.56 0.53 3.99
N VAL A 292 -0.51 0.83 4.75
CA VAL A 292 -0.80 0.23 6.05
C VAL A 292 -1.23 -1.24 5.92
N ASP A 293 -1.76 -1.65 4.76
CA ASP A 293 -2.23 -3.03 4.51
C ASP A 293 -1.07 -3.97 4.15
N SER A 294 -0.25 -3.57 3.18
CA SER A 294 0.94 -4.35 2.82
C SER A 294 2.08 -4.14 3.81
N GLN A 295 1.99 -3.06 4.60
CA GLN A 295 3.02 -2.59 5.52
C GLN A 295 4.37 -2.36 4.78
N THR A 296 4.31 -1.81 3.57
CA THR A 296 5.47 -1.53 2.71
C THR A 296 5.64 -0.05 2.45
N TRP A 297 6.90 0.37 2.25
CA TRP A 297 7.21 1.71 1.80
C TRP A 297 7.42 1.74 0.30
N GLU A 298 7.03 2.84 -0.33
CA GLU A 298 7.29 3.16 -1.73
C GLU A 298 7.74 4.60 -1.85
N VAL A 299 8.61 4.88 -2.82
CA VAL A 299 8.94 6.26 -3.21
C VAL A 299 8.07 6.59 -4.41
N ILE A 300 7.22 7.62 -4.27
CA ILE A 300 6.34 8.03 -5.36
C ILE A 300 7.19 8.64 -6.49
N GLN A 301 7.31 7.90 -7.58
CA GLN A 301 7.99 8.37 -8.78
C GLN A 301 7.11 9.35 -9.54
N ILE A 302 7.55 10.60 -9.61
CA ILE A 302 6.85 11.66 -10.34
C ILE A 302 7.47 11.72 -11.75
N TYR A 303 6.80 11.14 -12.76
CA TYR A 303 7.26 11.19 -14.14
C TYR A 303 7.28 12.63 -14.66
N VAL A 304 8.45 13.13 -15.07
CA VAL A 304 8.57 14.43 -15.74
C VAL A 304 9.28 14.26 -17.08
N LYS A 305 8.51 14.20 -18.16
CA LYS A 305 9.05 14.47 -19.51
C LYS A 305 9.35 15.98 -19.60
N ASN A 306 10.64 16.34 -19.59
CA ASN A 306 11.21 17.58 -20.14
C ASN A 306 10.68 18.97 -19.69
N VAL A 307 10.16 19.16 -18.47
CA VAL A 307 9.84 20.52 -17.96
C VAL A 307 10.43 20.78 -16.57
N LYS A 308 11.14 21.91 -16.41
CA LYS A 308 11.59 22.43 -15.11
C LYS A 308 10.38 22.77 -14.22
N ARG A 309 10.14 21.92 -13.21
CA ARG A 309 9.46 22.14 -11.90
C ARG A 309 7.97 22.51 -11.90
N PRO A 310 7.16 21.65 -11.22
CA PRO A 310 6.30 22.17 -10.14
C PRO A 310 6.45 21.40 -8.81
N MET A 311 7.54 20.64 -8.62
CA MET A 311 7.79 19.95 -7.34
C MET A 311 8.34 20.91 -6.28
N PRO A 312 7.94 20.77 -5.00
CA PRO A 312 8.54 21.52 -3.93
C PRO A 312 10.02 21.16 -3.74
N SER A 313 10.86 22.16 -3.48
CA SER A 313 12.22 21.93 -2.99
C SER A 313 12.22 21.26 -1.62
N GLY A 314 13.35 20.64 -1.26
CA GLY A 314 13.60 20.13 0.07
C GLY A 314 13.36 21.20 1.13
N ARG A 315 12.62 20.84 2.19
CA ARG A 315 12.16 21.78 3.21
C ARG A 315 11.88 21.10 4.54
N LEU A 316 12.13 21.80 5.63
CA LEU A 316 11.75 21.38 6.99
C LEU A 316 10.85 22.40 7.69
N PHE A 317 10.13 21.97 8.71
CA PHE A 317 9.16 22.77 9.46
C PHE A 317 8.12 23.46 8.57
N HIS A 318 7.76 22.81 7.47
CA HIS A 318 6.56 23.12 6.71
C HIS A 318 5.37 22.42 7.37
N ALA A 319 4.16 22.81 7.01
CA ALA A 319 2.95 22.14 7.45
C ALA A 319 2.20 21.58 6.24
N ALA A 320 1.43 20.52 6.48
CA ALA A 320 0.65 19.86 5.45
C ALA A 320 -0.74 19.52 5.98
N ALA A 321 -1.73 19.55 5.09
CA ALA A 321 -3.08 19.10 5.38
C ALA A 321 -3.71 18.45 4.14
N VAL A 322 -4.75 17.66 4.37
CA VAL A 322 -5.49 16.96 3.33
C VAL A 322 -6.88 17.58 3.19
N ILE A 323 -7.26 17.90 1.95
CA ILE A 323 -8.63 18.26 1.59
C ILE A 323 -9.02 17.36 0.42
N HIS A 324 -10.14 16.66 0.58
CA HIS A 324 -10.63 15.68 -0.38
C HIS A 324 -9.53 14.70 -0.75
N ASP A 325 -9.10 14.71 -2.01
CA ASP A 325 -8.16 13.80 -2.64
C ASP A 325 -6.76 14.42 -2.86
N ALA A 326 -6.44 15.50 -2.15
CA ALA A 326 -5.14 16.16 -2.29
C ALA A 326 -4.50 16.59 -0.96
N MET A 327 -3.17 16.47 -0.95
CA MET A 327 -2.29 17.05 0.06
C MET A 327 -1.93 18.47 -0.33
N TYR A 328 -1.92 19.37 0.65
CA TYR A 328 -1.45 20.74 0.48
C TYR A 328 -0.28 20.97 1.43
N ILE A 329 0.82 21.51 0.92
CA ILE A 329 2.01 21.88 1.69
C ILE A 329 2.18 23.38 1.65
N PHE A 330 2.42 24.00 2.81
CA PHE A 330 2.67 25.43 2.92
C PHE A 330 3.96 25.73 3.69
N GLY A 331 4.70 26.71 3.16
CA GLY A 331 5.85 27.33 3.80
C GLY A 331 7.01 26.38 4.12
N GLY A 332 7.64 26.59 5.27
CA GLY A 332 8.80 25.85 5.75
C GLY A 332 10.12 26.59 5.51
N THR A 333 11.21 25.92 5.87
CA THR A 333 12.57 26.39 5.72
C THR A 333 13.24 25.62 4.58
N VAL A 334 13.76 26.34 3.60
CA VAL A 334 14.51 25.78 2.47
C VAL A 334 16.01 26.07 2.65
N ASP A 335 16.82 25.74 1.64
CA ASP A 335 18.26 26.00 1.62
C ASP A 335 18.62 27.44 2.06
N ASN A 336 19.79 27.58 2.69
CA ASN A 336 20.27 28.83 3.28
C ASN A 336 19.36 29.40 4.39
N ASN A 337 18.60 28.53 5.07
CA ASN A 337 17.71 28.88 6.19
C ASN A 337 16.63 29.91 5.80
N VAL A 338 16.23 29.94 4.52
CA VAL A 338 15.23 30.88 4.00
C VAL A 338 13.83 30.37 4.34
N ARG A 339 12.99 31.25 4.90
CA ARG A 339 11.56 30.96 5.12
C ARG A 339 10.80 31.09 3.79
N SER A 340 10.05 30.06 3.44
CA SER A 340 9.22 30.01 2.24
C SER A 340 7.78 30.41 2.55
N GLY A 341 7.11 31.05 1.59
CA GLY A 341 5.66 31.29 1.57
C GLY A 341 4.98 30.54 0.42
N GLU A 342 5.66 29.55 -0.15
CA GLU A 342 5.14 28.78 -1.28
C GLU A 342 4.09 27.78 -0.82
N MET A 343 3.08 27.59 -1.67
CA MET A 343 2.04 26.59 -1.50
C MET A 343 2.07 25.61 -2.66
N TYR A 344 1.96 24.33 -2.32
CA TYR A 344 1.92 23.25 -3.29
C TYR A 344 0.74 22.33 -3.00
N ARG A 345 0.11 21.83 -4.06
CA ARG A 345 -0.92 20.80 -4.03
C ARG A 345 -0.36 19.53 -4.65
N PHE A 346 -0.56 18.39 -4.01
CA PHE A 346 -0.25 17.07 -4.52
C PHE A 346 -1.52 16.24 -4.60
N GLN A 347 -1.82 15.74 -5.79
CA GLN A 347 -2.96 14.87 -6.03
C GLN A 347 -2.66 13.44 -5.56
N PHE A 348 -3.44 12.91 -4.62
CA PHE A 348 -3.30 11.51 -4.19
C PHE A 348 -3.82 10.53 -5.23
N SER A 349 -3.41 9.27 -5.09
CA SER A 349 -4.04 8.14 -5.77
C SER A 349 -5.10 7.50 -4.91
N CYS A 350 -6.27 7.20 -5.51
CA CYS A 350 -7.37 6.49 -4.86
C CYS A 350 -7.50 5.06 -5.40
N TYR A 351 -6.40 4.39 -5.73
CA TYR A 351 -6.50 3.08 -6.39
C TYR A 351 -6.82 1.97 -5.39
N PRO A 352 -7.78 1.08 -5.72
CA PRO A 352 -8.01 -0.14 -4.96
C PRO A 352 -6.72 -0.97 -4.88
N LYS A 353 -6.46 -1.58 -3.72
CA LYS A 353 -5.28 -2.41 -3.47
C LYS A 353 -5.19 -3.58 -4.48
N CYS A 354 -3.97 -3.97 -4.85
CA CYS A 354 -3.77 -5.20 -5.61
C CYS A 354 -4.12 -6.41 -4.75
N THR A 355 -5.03 -7.26 -5.22
CA THR A 355 -5.51 -8.45 -4.48
C THR A 355 -4.76 -9.73 -4.84
N LEU A 356 -3.65 -9.65 -5.59
CA LEU A 356 -2.96 -10.83 -6.12
C LEU A 356 -2.59 -11.85 -5.02
N HIS A 357 -2.00 -11.35 -3.92
CA HIS A 357 -1.57 -12.19 -2.80
C HIS A 357 -2.77 -12.78 -2.06
N GLU A 358 -3.83 -12.00 -1.86
CA GLU A 358 -5.06 -12.42 -1.20
C GLU A 358 -5.82 -13.46 -2.03
N ASP A 359 -5.87 -13.29 -3.34
CA ASP A 359 -6.63 -14.16 -4.23
C ASP A 359 -5.96 -15.52 -4.43
N TYR A 360 -4.62 -15.56 -4.54
CA TYR A 360 -3.90 -16.84 -4.45
C TYR A 360 -3.94 -17.43 -3.05
N GLY A 361 -3.97 -16.61 -1.99
CA GLY A 361 -4.22 -17.07 -0.63
C GLY A 361 -5.58 -17.77 -0.47
N LYS A 362 -6.65 -17.21 -1.05
CA LYS A 362 -7.98 -17.84 -1.08
C LYS A 362 -7.96 -19.15 -1.85
N LEU A 363 -7.27 -19.21 -3.00
CA LEU A 363 -7.10 -20.45 -3.77
C LEU A 363 -6.38 -21.53 -2.94
N TRP A 364 -5.39 -21.13 -2.14
CA TRP A 364 -4.81 -22.04 -1.16
C TRP A 364 -5.90 -22.50 -0.20
N GLU A 365 -6.51 -21.61 0.58
CA GLU A 365 -7.48 -21.94 1.64
C GLU A 365 -8.65 -22.82 1.17
N ASN A 366 -9.23 -22.55 -0.01
CA ASN A 366 -10.39 -23.28 -0.51
C ASN A 366 -10.06 -24.63 -1.16
N ARG A 367 -8.77 -24.89 -1.47
CA ARG A 367 -8.26 -26.14 -2.08
C ARG A 367 -8.98 -26.55 -3.40
N GLN A 368 -9.60 -25.60 -4.09
CA GLN A 368 -10.36 -25.88 -5.30
C GLN A 368 -9.45 -25.94 -6.52
N PHE A 369 -9.69 -26.93 -7.40
CA PHE A 369 -8.87 -27.20 -8.59
C PHE A 369 -7.45 -27.74 -8.30
N CYS A 370 -7.21 -28.29 -7.10
CA CYS A 370 -5.96 -28.98 -6.79
C CYS A 370 -5.72 -30.15 -7.77
N ASP A 371 -4.50 -30.20 -8.31
CA ASP A 371 -4.09 -31.14 -9.36
C ASP A 371 -2.81 -31.92 -8.98
N VAL A 372 -2.28 -31.68 -7.78
CA VAL A 372 -1.17 -32.42 -7.18
C VAL A 372 -1.40 -32.67 -5.69
N GLU A 373 -0.97 -33.84 -5.23
CA GLU A 373 -0.93 -34.21 -3.82
C GLU A 373 0.51 -34.55 -3.41
N PHE A 374 0.98 -33.92 -2.33
CA PHE A 374 2.30 -34.17 -1.76
C PHE A 374 2.17 -35.14 -0.58
N ILE A 375 2.95 -36.23 -0.60
CA ILE A 375 3.02 -37.23 0.45
C ILE A 375 4.29 -37.00 1.26
N LEU A 376 4.13 -36.65 2.53
CA LEU A 376 5.17 -36.04 3.37
C LEU A 376 5.58 -36.93 4.55
N GLY A 377 6.88 -36.94 4.83
CA GLY A 377 7.48 -37.62 5.97
C GLY A 377 7.29 -39.13 5.96
N GLU A 378 7.64 -39.77 7.09
CA GLU A 378 7.43 -41.21 7.28
C GLU A 378 5.97 -41.56 7.59
N ARG A 379 5.18 -40.57 8.03
CA ARG A 379 3.76 -40.73 8.36
C ARG A 379 2.84 -40.64 7.13
N GLU A 380 3.40 -40.38 5.95
CA GLU A 380 2.68 -40.24 4.68
C GLU A 380 1.52 -39.24 4.76
N GLU A 381 1.76 -38.12 5.45
CA GLU A 381 0.77 -37.04 5.55
C GLU A 381 0.57 -36.38 4.18
N ARG A 382 -0.67 -36.01 3.86
CA ARG A 382 -1.05 -35.55 2.52
C ARG A 382 -1.36 -34.06 2.51
N VAL A 383 -0.72 -33.32 1.61
CA VAL A 383 -0.96 -31.90 1.39
C VAL A 383 -1.30 -31.66 -0.09
N LEU A 384 -2.48 -31.10 -0.35
CA LEU A 384 -2.93 -30.75 -1.69
C LEU A 384 -2.29 -29.45 -2.19
N GLY A 385 -2.14 -29.32 -3.51
CA GLY A 385 -1.69 -28.08 -4.13
C GLY A 385 -2.03 -27.95 -5.61
N HIS A 386 -1.55 -26.86 -6.18
CA HIS A 386 -1.72 -26.49 -7.58
C HIS A 386 -0.37 -26.49 -8.29
N ILE A 387 -0.18 -27.34 -9.29
CA ILE A 387 1.04 -27.46 -10.10
C ILE A 387 1.41 -26.09 -10.66
N ALA A 388 0.44 -25.32 -11.17
CA ALA A 388 0.69 -24.00 -11.74
C ALA A 388 1.40 -23.06 -10.75
N ILE A 389 0.93 -22.98 -9.50
CA ILE A 389 1.53 -22.11 -8.48
C ILE A 389 2.86 -22.68 -7.99
N VAL A 390 2.91 -23.98 -7.67
CA VAL A 390 4.11 -24.62 -7.10
C VAL A 390 5.29 -24.56 -8.08
N THR A 391 5.05 -24.87 -9.36
CA THR A 391 6.11 -24.91 -10.38
C THR A 391 6.56 -23.53 -10.85
N ALA A 392 5.72 -22.50 -10.66
CA ALA A 392 6.11 -21.11 -10.87
C ALA A 392 7.06 -20.63 -9.76
N ARG A 393 6.79 -21.02 -8.51
CA ARG A 393 7.44 -20.46 -7.32
C ARG A 393 8.60 -21.28 -6.77
N CYS A 394 8.70 -22.57 -7.10
CA CYS A 394 9.73 -23.45 -6.58
C CYS A 394 10.31 -24.36 -7.66
N GLN A 395 11.53 -24.05 -8.11
CA GLN A 395 12.25 -24.84 -9.12
C GLN A 395 12.58 -26.25 -8.65
N TRP A 396 12.78 -26.46 -7.34
CA TRP A 396 13.03 -27.78 -6.78
C TRP A 396 11.77 -28.66 -6.86
N LEU A 397 10.62 -28.15 -6.42
CA LEU A 397 9.34 -28.86 -6.51
C LEU A 397 8.91 -29.08 -7.97
N ARG A 398 9.22 -28.14 -8.87
CA ARG A 398 9.05 -28.32 -10.31
C ARG A 398 9.74 -29.58 -10.83
N LYS A 399 11.00 -29.82 -10.44
CA LYS A 399 11.72 -31.03 -10.84
C LYS A 399 11.07 -32.30 -10.29
N LYS A 400 10.59 -32.28 -9.05
CA LYS A 400 9.88 -33.42 -8.44
C LYS A 400 8.55 -33.73 -9.14
N ILE A 401 7.79 -32.70 -9.50
CA ILE A 401 6.54 -32.83 -10.26
C ILE A 401 6.81 -33.43 -11.64
N LEU A 402 7.85 -32.96 -12.36
CA LEU A 402 8.22 -33.52 -13.65
C LEU A 402 8.62 -35.00 -13.54
N GLN A 403 9.42 -35.36 -12.53
CA GLN A 403 9.79 -36.75 -12.26
C GLN A 403 8.56 -37.64 -11.96
N ALA A 404 7.59 -37.15 -11.20
CA ALA A 404 6.36 -37.87 -10.92
C ALA A 404 5.52 -38.07 -12.19
N ARG A 405 5.39 -37.04 -13.04
CA ARG A 405 4.70 -37.14 -14.34
C ARG A 405 5.36 -38.18 -15.25
N ASP A 406 6.68 -38.25 -15.28
CA ASP A 406 7.41 -39.22 -16.11
C ASP A 406 7.20 -40.65 -15.63
N ARG A 407 7.17 -40.88 -14.31
CA ARG A 407 6.84 -42.20 -13.74
C ARG A 407 5.42 -42.64 -14.09
N GLN A 408 4.45 -41.74 -13.93
CA GLN A 408 3.04 -42.00 -14.27
C GLN A 408 2.88 -42.35 -15.76
N LYS A 409 3.61 -41.66 -16.66
CA LYS A 409 3.65 -41.99 -18.09
C LYS A 409 4.23 -43.39 -18.34
N GLN A 410 5.35 -43.74 -17.71
CA GLN A 410 5.97 -45.07 -17.84
C GLN A 410 5.01 -46.18 -17.40
N GLU A 411 4.36 -46.02 -16.25
CA GLU A 411 3.37 -46.98 -15.72
C GLU A 411 2.17 -47.15 -16.67
N SER A 412 1.65 -46.04 -17.23
CA SER A 412 0.55 -46.08 -18.20
C SER A 412 0.94 -46.76 -19.53
N SER A 413 2.20 -46.66 -19.94
CA SER A 413 2.73 -47.31 -21.15
C SER A 413 3.04 -48.80 -20.94
N GLY A 414 3.46 -49.21 -19.74
CA GLY A 414 3.74 -50.60 -19.38
C GLY A 414 2.48 -51.44 -19.09
N ALA A 415 1.37 -50.80 -18.72
CA ALA A 415 0.09 -51.48 -18.45
C ALA A 415 -0.65 -51.97 -19.71
N LYS A 416 -0.23 -51.57 -20.92
CA LYS A 416 -0.83 -52.05 -22.20
C LYS A 416 -0.45 -53.49 -22.58
N GLN A 417 0.22 -54.27 -21.72
CA GLN A 417 0.66 -55.64 -22.00
C GLN A 417 0.11 -56.74 -21.07
N LYS A 418 -0.90 -56.47 -20.23
CA LYS A 418 -1.59 -57.54 -19.47
C LYS A 418 -3.10 -57.47 -19.67
N ASP A 419 -3.59 -58.28 -20.59
CA ASP A 419 -5.00 -58.65 -20.70
C ASP A 419 -5.45 -59.42 -19.46
N SER A 420 -6.38 -58.85 -18.70
CA SER A 420 -7.28 -59.57 -17.80
C SER A 420 -8.52 -58.71 -17.55
N PRO A 421 -9.76 -59.21 -17.73
CA PRO A 421 -10.95 -58.40 -17.56
C PRO A 421 -11.47 -58.52 -16.12
N SER A 422 -11.56 -57.42 -15.37
CA SER A 422 -12.67 -57.25 -14.42
C SER A 422 -12.72 -55.87 -13.74
N SER A 423 -13.97 -55.44 -13.58
CA SER A 423 -14.53 -54.44 -12.66
C SER A 423 -14.39 -52.96 -13.04
N GLY A 424 -15.57 -52.37 -13.28
CA GLY A 424 -15.76 -51.02 -13.81
C GLY A 424 -15.14 -49.93 -12.95
N ARG A 425 -14.43 -49.03 -13.61
CA ARG A 425 -14.14 -47.69 -13.11
C ARG A 425 -15.07 -46.72 -13.81
N SER A 426 -15.85 -46.02 -13.01
CA SER A 426 -16.61 -44.83 -13.38
C SER A 426 -15.76 -43.86 -14.18
N ALA A 427 -16.33 -43.31 -15.24
CA ALA A 427 -15.77 -42.19 -16.00
C ALA A 427 -15.57 -40.99 -15.05
N GLY A 428 -14.32 -40.56 -14.85
CA GLY A 428 -14.03 -39.41 -14.00
C GLY A 428 -12.55 -39.07 -13.99
N GLY A 429 -12.15 -38.12 -14.86
CA GLY A 429 -10.88 -37.37 -14.82
C GLY A 429 -9.56 -38.16 -14.93
N PRO A 430 -8.46 -37.51 -15.35
CA PRO A 430 -7.13 -38.07 -15.13
C PRO A 430 -6.84 -38.18 -13.62
N PRO A 431 -6.16 -39.25 -13.16
CA PRO A 431 -5.81 -39.41 -11.74
C PRO A 431 -4.90 -38.28 -11.26
N MET A 432 -5.17 -37.78 -10.05
CA MET A 432 -4.38 -36.75 -9.36
C MET A 432 -2.90 -37.17 -9.26
N LEU A 433 -1.97 -36.22 -9.47
CA LEU A 433 -0.54 -36.51 -9.47
C LEU A 433 -0.03 -36.60 -8.02
N GLU A 434 0.56 -37.73 -7.64
CA GLU A 434 1.16 -37.92 -6.32
C GLU A 434 2.68 -37.65 -6.35
N VAL A 435 3.18 -36.85 -5.40
CA VAL A 435 4.60 -36.49 -5.27
C VAL A 435 5.09 -36.76 -3.85
N SER A 436 5.98 -37.74 -3.67
CA SER A 436 6.53 -38.08 -2.35
C SER A 436 7.77 -37.25 -2.00
N ILE A 437 7.78 -36.68 -0.79
CA ILE A 437 8.88 -35.90 -0.20
C ILE A 437 9.08 -36.40 1.24
N ARG A 438 10.07 -37.28 1.45
CA ARG A 438 10.30 -37.93 2.76
C ARG A 438 11.01 -37.01 3.75
N GLU A 439 11.75 -36.05 3.22
CA GLU A 439 12.60 -35.12 3.97
C GLU A 439 11.83 -33.95 4.63
N ALA A 440 10.53 -33.82 4.38
CA ALA A 440 9.70 -32.73 4.88
C ALA A 440 8.53 -33.24 5.74
N GLU A 441 8.30 -32.60 6.87
CA GLU A 441 7.11 -32.82 7.71
C GLU A 441 5.93 -31.96 7.23
N ALA A 442 4.69 -32.36 7.55
CA ALA A 442 3.50 -31.70 7.05
C ALA A 442 3.39 -30.23 7.50
N GLN A 443 3.54 -29.96 8.80
CA GLN A 443 3.30 -28.62 9.35
C GLN A 443 4.28 -27.55 8.79
N PRO A 444 5.62 -27.75 8.75
CA PRO A 444 6.53 -26.81 8.10
C PRO A 444 6.27 -26.70 6.59
N PHE A 445 5.89 -27.80 5.94
CA PHE A 445 5.57 -27.79 4.51
C PHE A 445 4.31 -26.99 4.20
N GLU A 446 3.28 -27.00 5.05
CA GLU A 446 2.09 -26.15 4.88
C GLU A 446 2.43 -24.65 4.95
N VAL A 447 3.31 -24.25 5.87
CA VAL A 447 3.79 -22.86 5.96
C VAL A 447 4.59 -22.49 4.70
N LEU A 448 5.45 -23.38 4.22
CA LEU A 448 6.17 -23.20 2.95
C LEU A 448 5.19 -23.05 1.79
N MET A 449 4.17 -23.90 1.72
CA MET A 449 3.13 -23.83 0.69
C MET A 449 2.38 -22.51 0.77
N GLN A 450 1.94 -22.08 1.95
CA GLN A 450 1.29 -20.77 2.14
C GLN A 450 2.17 -19.62 1.63
N PHE A 451 3.49 -19.68 1.84
CA PHE A 451 4.43 -18.73 1.27
C PHE A 451 4.47 -18.78 -0.26
N LEU A 452 4.43 -19.96 -0.89
CA LEU A 452 4.38 -20.06 -2.36
C LEU A 452 3.12 -19.36 -2.94
N TYR A 453 1.98 -19.37 -2.26
CA TYR A 453 0.79 -18.65 -2.75
C TYR A 453 0.80 -17.16 -2.42
N THR A 454 1.28 -16.79 -1.23
CA THR A 454 1.06 -15.44 -0.68
C THR A 454 2.31 -14.56 -0.65
N ASP A 455 3.50 -15.12 -0.88
CA ASP A 455 4.81 -14.46 -0.72
C ASP A 455 5.06 -13.91 0.70
N LYS A 456 4.32 -14.44 1.69
CA LYS A 456 4.32 -13.98 3.08
C LYS A 456 4.37 -15.19 4.00
N ILE A 457 5.04 -15.01 5.14
CA ILE A 457 4.92 -15.91 6.28
C ILE A 457 4.00 -15.20 7.28
N GLN A 458 2.96 -15.88 7.77
CA GLN A 458 2.22 -15.37 8.91
C GLN A 458 3.10 -15.52 10.15
N TYR A 459 3.51 -14.38 10.72
CA TYR A 459 4.33 -14.38 11.93
C TYR A 459 3.47 -14.78 13.13
N PRO A 460 3.81 -15.86 13.82
CA PRO A 460 3.16 -16.19 15.07
C PRO A 460 3.47 -15.16 16.16
N ARG A 461 2.83 -15.28 17.32
CA ARG A 461 2.98 -14.30 18.41
C ARG A 461 4.43 -14.30 18.92
N ARG A 462 5.05 -13.12 18.99
CA ARG A 462 6.42 -12.93 19.48
C ARG A 462 6.62 -13.60 20.85
N GLY A 463 7.70 -14.38 20.99
CA GLY A 463 8.13 -14.98 22.26
C GLY A 463 7.69 -16.42 22.51
N HIS A 464 6.80 -17.01 21.71
CA HIS A 464 6.44 -18.42 21.85
C HIS A 464 7.49 -19.33 21.20
N VAL A 465 8.20 -20.13 22.01
CA VAL A 465 9.30 -21.00 21.55
C VAL A 465 8.86 -21.94 20.43
N GLN A 466 7.68 -22.55 20.53
CA GLN A 466 7.16 -23.50 19.54
C GLN A 466 7.05 -22.89 18.14
N ASP A 467 6.63 -21.63 18.07
CA ASP A 467 6.48 -20.89 16.82
C ASP A 467 7.84 -20.60 16.20
N VAL A 468 8.84 -20.25 17.02
CA VAL A 468 10.22 -20.06 16.55
C VAL A 468 10.80 -21.37 16.01
N LEU A 469 10.58 -22.48 16.71
CA LEU A 469 11.02 -23.80 16.26
C LEU A 469 10.38 -24.22 14.94
N LEU A 470 9.07 -23.99 14.77
CA LEU A 470 8.40 -24.24 13.49
C LEU A 470 9.04 -23.45 12.35
N ILE A 471 9.33 -22.16 12.55
CA ILE A 471 9.97 -21.33 11.52
C ILE A 471 11.42 -21.77 11.25
N MET A 472 12.11 -22.38 12.21
CA MET A 472 13.42 -23.00 11.98
C MET A 472 13.34 -24.24 11.07
N ASP A 473 12.30 -25.06 11.22
CA ASP A 473 12.05 -26.18 10.31
C ASP A 473 11.70 -25.68 8.89
N VAL A 474 10.88 -24.63 8.79
CA VAL A 474 10.60 -23.94 7.51
C VAL A 474 11.89 -23.38 6.91
N TYR A 475 12.79 -22.80 7.72
CA TYR A 475 14.08 -22.29 7.26
C TYR A 475 14.94 -23.41 6.65
N LYS A 476 15.00 -24.58 7.30
CA LYS A 476 15.69 -25.75 6.76
C LYS A 476 15.10 -26.22 5.42
N LEU A 477 13.76 -26.21 5.29
CA LEU A 477 13.11 -26.51 4.01
C LEU A 477 13.44 -25.46 2.95
N ALA A 478 13.47 -24.18 3.31
CA ALA A 478 13.82 -23.09 2.40
C ALA A 478 15.23 -23.27 1.81
N LEU A 479 16.21 -23.61 2.66
CA LEU A 479 17.58 -23.94 2.22
C LEU A 479 17.60 -25.16 1.30
N SER A 480 16.88 -26.22 1.69
CA SER A 480 16.84 -27.49 0.94
C SER A 480 16.20 -27.31 -0.44
N PHE A 481 15.14 -26.50 -0.52
CA PHE A 481 14.37 -26.26 -1.75
C PHE A 481 14.89 -25.05 -2.54
N LYS A 482 15.92 -24.37 -2.03
CA LYS A 482 16.58 -23.20 -2.63
C LYS A 482 15.64 -22.00 -2.82
N LEU A 483 14.91 -21.65 -1.77
CA LEU A 483 14.00 -20.51 -1.72
C LEU A 483 14.67 -19.34 -0.98
N SER A 484 15.54 -18.58 -1.65
CA SER A 484 16.34 -17.51 -1.02
C SER A 484 15.48 -16.48 -0.27
N ARG A 485 14.35 -16.08 -0.86
CA ARG A 485 13.41 -15.13 -0.23
C ARG A 485 12.80 -15.67 1.05
N LEU A 486 12.40 -16.94 1.06
CA LEU A 486 11.84 -17.59 2.25
C LEU A 486 12.91 -17.77 3.34
N GLU A 487 14.13 -18.14 2.95
CA GLU A 487 15.29 -18.21 3.84
C GLU A 487 15.49 -16.89 4.60
N GLN A 488 15.51 -15.76 3.88
CA GLN A 488 15.68 -14.45 4.51
C GLN A 488 14.53 -14.08 5.44
N LEU A 489 13.29 -14.36 5.03
CA LEU A 489 12.09 -14.12 5.86
C LEU A 489 12.17 -14.91 7.18
N CYS A 490 12.60 -16.17 7.12
CA CYS A 490 12.77 -17.01 8.29
C CYS A 490 13.88 -16.50 9.20
N VAL A 491 15.07 -16.21 8.65
CA VAL A 491 16.22 -15.73 9.45
C VAL A 491 15.84 -14.45 10.20
N GLN A 492 15.28 -13.46 9.49
CA GLN A 492 14.90 -12.18 10.08
C GLN A 492 13.84 -12.33 11.18
N TYR A 493 12.81 -13.16 10.96
CA TYR A 493 11.83 -13.44 12.00
C TYR A 493 12.46 -14.09 13.23
N ILE A 494 13.30 -15.11 13.03
CA ILE A 494 13.92 -15.83 14.13
C ILE A 494 14.83 -14.87 14.91
N GLU A 495 15.73 -14.15 14.25
CA GLU A 495 16.62 -13.15 14.88
C GLU A 495 15.84 -12.08 15.66
N ALA A 496 14.72 -11.59 15.11
CA ALA A 496 13.85 -10.61 15.77
C ALA A 496 13.01 -11.20 16.92
N SER A 497 12.94 -12.52 17.05
CA SER A 497 12.18 -13.25 18.06
C SER A 497 13.06 -13.90 19.13
N VAL A 498 14.38 -13.96 18.94
CA VAL A 498 15.32 -14.47 19.96
C VAL A 498 15.35 -13.51 21.15
N ASP A 499 15.09 -14.07 22.34
CA ASP A 499 15.13 -13.36 23.61
C ASP A 499 15.84 -14.18 24.71
N LEU A 500 15.88 -13.64 25.93
CA LEU A 500 16.54 -14.30 27.06
C LEU A 500 15.89 -15.63 27.47
N GLN A 501 14.60 -15.83 27.17
CA GLN A 501 13.85 -17.02 27.56
C GLN A 501 14.02 -18.17 26.55
N ASN A 502 14.13 -17.85 25.26
CA ASN A 502 14.10 -18.86 24.20
C ASN A 502 15.48 -19.15 23.56
N VAL A 503 16.49 -18.29 23.75
CA VAL A 503 17.76 -18.35 23.02
C VAL A 503 18.48 -19.71 23.11
N LEU A 504 18.41 -20.40 24.26
CA LEU A 504 19.09 -21.70 24.43
C LEU A 504 18.41 -22.81 23.62
N SER A 505 17.08 -22.86 23.62
CA SER A 505 16.32 -23.82 22.82
C SER A 505 16.53 -23.59 21.32
N VAL A 506 16.53 -22.31 20.90
CA VAL A 506 16.82 -21.93 19.51
C VAL A 506 18.25 -22.31 19.13
N CYS A 507 19.23 -22.05 20.00
CA CYS A 507 20.63 -22.40 19.75
C CYS A 507 20.84 -23.93 19.63
N GLU A 508 20.21 -24.72 20.50
CA GLU A 508 20.31 -26.17 20.47
C GLU A 508 19.66 -26.75 19.20
N ASN A 509 18.48 -26.25 18.84
CA ASN A 509 17.78 -26.69 17.64
C ASN A 509 18.55 -26.27 16.36
N ALA A 510 19.13 -25.06 16.33
CA ALA A 510 19.97 -24.62 15.21
C ALA A 510 21.17 -25.56 15.00
N ASN A 511 21.77 -26.06 16.08
CA ASN A 511 22.83 -27.05 16.00
C ASN A 511 22.33 -28.42 15.49
N LYS A 512 21.13 -28.87 15.92
CA LYS A 512 20.51 -30.12 15.43
C LYS A 512 20.17 -30.07 13.95
N LEU A 513 19.65 -28.93 13.48
CA LEU A 513 19.29 -28.70 12.07
C LEU A 513 20.48 -28.28 11.19
N GLN A 514 21.67 -28.10 11.77
CA GLN A 514 22.89 -27.65 11.08
C GLN A 514 22.74 -26.26 10.44
N LEU A 515 22.10 -25.34 11.15
CA LEU A 515 21.85 -23.96 10.73
C LEU A 515 22.93 -23.04 11.32
N ASP A 516 24.13 -23.07 10.73
CA ASP A 516 25.33 -22.42 11.29
C ASP A 516 25.18 -20.91 11.50
N GLN A 517 24.57 -20.19 10.56
CA GLN A 517 24.36 -18.75 10.66
C GLN A 517 23.45 -18.37 11.84
N LEU A 518 22.41 -19.14 12.07
CA LEU A 518 21.48 -18.90 13.18
C LEU A 518 22.11 -19.29 14.52
N LYS A 519 22.85 -20.41 14.54
CA LYS A 519 23.64 -20.82 15.71
C LYS A 519 24.64 -19.72 16.10
N GLU A 520 25.33 -19.13 15.12
CA GLU A 520 26.24 -18.01 15.30
C GLU A 520 25.54 -16.80 15.94
N HIS A 521 24.36 -16.43 15.44
CA HIS A 521 23.55 -15.35 16.01
C HIS A 521 23.19 -15.61 17.48
N CYS A 522 22.72 -16.82 17.79
CA CYS A 522 22.34 -17.20 19.16
C CYS A 522 23.53 -17.16 20.10
N LEU A 523 24.68 -17.72 19.69
CA LEU A 523 25.90 -17.69 20.49
C LEU A 523 26.34 -16.24 20.77
N ASN A 524 26.30 -15.37 19.76
CA ASN A 524 26.62 -13.95 19.91
C ASN A 524 25.63 -13.21 20.81
N PHE A 525 24.36 -13.61 20.82
CA PHE A 525 23.36 -13.08 21.75
C PHE A 525 23.66 -13.49 23.20
N VAL A 526 23.99 -14.77 23.44
CA VAL A 526 24.26 -15.33 24.77
C VAL A 526 25.52 -14.70 25.41
N VAL A 527 26.60 -14.53 24.64
CA VAL A 527 27.89 -14.06 25.21
C VAL A 527 27.94 -12.55 25.53
N LYS A 528 26.93 -11.78 25.10
CA LYS A 528 26.79 -10.35 25.47
C LYS A 528 26.81 -10.21 26.99
N GLU A 529 27.57 -9.24 27.50
CA GLU A 529 27.76 -9.03 28.96
C GLU A 529 26.43 -8.88 29.72
N THR A 530 25.46 -8.20 29.12
CA THR A 530 24.14 -7.97 29.70
C THR A 530 23.27 -9.23 29.79
N HIS A 531 23.53 -10.23 28.95
CA HIS A 531 22.68 -11.42 28.82
C HIS A 531 23.30 -12.65 29.47
N PHE A 532 24.63 -12.81 29.39
CA PHE A 532 25.33 -14.04 29.75
C PHE A 532 24.97 -14.55 31.16
N ASN A 533 25.07 -13.68 32.18
CA ASN A 533 24.77 -14.06 33.56
C ASN A 533 23.31 -14.47 33.77
N GLN A 534 22.38 -13.89 33.00
CA GLN A 534 20.96 -14.24 33.10
C GLN A 534 20.71 -15.61 32.45
N VAL A 535 21.31 -15.85 31.28
CA VAL A 535 21.13 -17.08 30.51
C VAL A 535 21.73 -18.31 31.22
N ILE A 536 22.94 -18.20 31.80
CA ILE A 536 23.57 -19.36 32.47
C ILE A 536 22.87 -19.79 33.75
N MET A 537 22.07 -18.90 34.37
CA MET A 537 21.31 -19.18 35.59
C MET A 537 19.94 -19.80 35.30
N THR A 538 19.60 -19.99 34.03
CA THR A 538 18.35 -20.64 33.61
C THR A 538 18.44 -22.15 33.74
N LYS A 539 17.30 -22.83 33.97
CA LYS A 539 17.26 -24.31 34.08
C LYS A 539 17.55 -24.98 32.74
N GLU A 540 17.23 -24.29 31.67
CA GLU A 540 17.42 -24.71 30.29
C GLU A 540 18.91 -24.88 29.96
N PHE A 541 19.80 -24.12 30.61
CA PHE A 541 21.24 -24.25 30.44
C PHE A 541 21.79 -25.59 30.96
N GLU A 542 21.22 -26.14 32.04
CA GLU A 542 21.61 -27.44 32.61
C GLU A 542 21.35 -28.60 31.64
N HIS A 543 20.34 -28.46 30.78
CA HIS A 543 19.90 -29.48 29.85
C HIS A 543 20.59 -29.38 28.48
N LEU A 544 21.42 -28.37 28.27
CA LEU A 544 22.11 -28.13 27.01
C LEU A 544 23.17 -29.22 26.75
N SER A 545 23.33 -29.62 25.48
CA SER A 545 24.35 -30.60 25.12
C SER A 545 25.76 -30.16 25.51
N THR A 546 26.59 -31.08 26.00
CA THR A 546 27.98 -30.80 26.42
C THR A 546 28.82 -30.07 25.36
N PRO A 547 28.73 -30.39 24.04
CA PRO A 547 29.46 -29.64 23.01
C PRO A 547 29.07 -28.16 22.94
N LEU A 548 27.78 -27.85 23.06
CA LEU A 548 27.29 -26.46 23.02
C LEU A 548 27.70 -25.67 24.26
N ILE A 549 27.68 -26.28 25.45
CA ILE A 549 28.16 -25.64 26.69
C ILE A 549 29.63 -25.24 26.53
N VAL A 550 30.47 -26.17 26.06
CA VAL A 550 31.90 -25.92 25.83
C VAL A 550 32.10 -24.80 24.82
N GLU A 551 31.29 -24.76 23.76
CA GLU A 551 31.35 -23.72 22.74
C GLU A 551 30.99 -22.33 23.29
N ILE A 552 29.90 -22.21 24.07
CA ILE A 552 29.48 -20.96 24.74
C ILE A 552 30.59 -20.45 25.67
N VAL A 553 31.17 -21.32 26.49
CA VAL A 553 32.24 -20.95 27.44
C VAL A 553 33.50 -20.49 26.70
N ARG A 554 33.91 -21.19 25.64
CA ARG A 554 35.06 -20.81 24.82
C ARG A 554 34.87 -19.45 24.17
N ARG A 555 33.69 -19.16 23.62
CA ARG A 555 33.39 -17.87 23.00
C ARG A 555 33.39 -16.71 23.99
N LYS A 556 32.98 -16.96 25.24
CA LYS A 556 33.05 -15.94 26.29
C LYS A 556 34.50 -15.60 26.66
N GLN A 557 35.39 -16.60 26.66
CA GLN A 557 36.82 -16.42 26.93
C GLN A 557 37.56 -15.77 25.74
N GLN A 558 37.20 -16.14 24.51
CA GLN A 558 37.80 -15.64 23.28
C GLN A 558 36.70 -15.28 22.27
N PRO A 559 36.26 -14.01 22.24
CA PRO A 559 35.25 -13.58 21.28
C PRO A 559 35.82 -13.68 19.85
N PRO A 560 35.07 -14.26 18.89
CA PRO A 560 35.52 -14.29 17.50
C PRO A 560 35.64 -12.87 16.92
N PRO A 561 36.62 -12.63 16.03
CA PRO A 561 36.74 -11.35 15.33
C PRO A 561 35.48 -11.07 14.49
N ARG A 562 34.99 -9.83 14.49
CA ARG A 562 33.85 -9.44 13.66
C ARG A 562 34.22 -9.55 12.19
N VAL A 563 33.61 -10.48 11.49
CA VAL A 563 33.68 -10.58 10.03
C VAL A 563 32.51 -9.78 9.45
N TYR A 564 32.81 -8.67 8.78
CA TYR A 564 31.83 -7.98 7.94
C TYR A 564 31.85 -8.64 6.57
N SER A 565 30.71 -9.19 6.14
CA SER A 565 30.53 -9.64 4.76
C SER A 565 30.05 -8.45 3.93
N ASP A 566 30.86 -8.04 2.96
CA ASP A 566 30.52 -6.99 1.98
C ASP A 566 29.73 -7.55 0.78
N GLN A 567 29.33 -8.82 0.80
CA GLN A 567 28.59 -9.41 -0.32
C GLN A 567 27.11 -9.00 -0.29
N PRO A 568 26.54 -8.56 -1.43
CA PRO A 568 25.11 -8.26 -1.51
C PRO A 568 24.30 -9.54 -1.26
N VAL A 569 23.36 -9.46 -0.32
CA VAL A 569 22.49 -10.60 0.02
C VAL A 569 21.51 -10.84 -1.13
N ASP A 570 21.46 -12.06 -1.66
CA ASP A 570 20.47 -12.44 -2.69
C ASP A 570 19.07 -12.57 -2.08
N ILE A 571 18.20 -11.61 -2.37
CA ILE A 571 16.81 -11.52 -1.84
C ILE A 571 15.84 -12.47 -2.59
N GLY A 572 16.31 -13.16 -3.63
CA GLY A 572 15.47 -14.03 -4.45
C GLY A 572 14.41 -13.25 -5.25
N THR A 573 13.44 -13.99 -5.78
CA THR A 573 12.35 -13.44 -6.61
C THR A 573 11.04 -13.29 -5.84
N SER A 574 10.25 -12.29 -6.20
CA SER A 574 8.90 -12.09 -5.65
C SER A 574 7.83 -12.88 -6.41
N LEU A 575 6.65 -13.06 -5.79
CA LEU A 575 5.48 -13.68 -6.45
C LEU A 575 5.16 -13.04 -7.81
N VAL A 576 5.21 -11.71 -7.89
CA VAL A 576 4.94 -10.97 -9.12
C VAL A 576 5.97 -11.30 -10.21
N GLN A 577 7.26 -11.37 -9.85
CA GLN A 577 8.33 -11.68 -10.79
C GLN A 577 8.23 -13.12 -11.31
N ASP A 578 7.98 -14.08 -10.41
CA ASP A 578 7.84 -15.49 -10.77
C ASP A 578 6.64 -15.72 -11.70
N MET A 579 5.48 -15.13 -11.36
CA MET A 579 4.26 -15.26 -12.17
C MET A 579 4.38 -14.55 -13.52
N LYS A 580 5.10 -13.43 -13.58
CA LYS A 580 5.44 -12.77 -14.85
C LYS A 580 6.27 -13.69 -15.74
N ALA A 581 7.37 -14.25 -15.22
CA ALA A 581 8.20 -15.20 -15.96
C ALA A 581 7.42 -16.45 -16.40
N TYR A 582 6.46 -16.88 -15.58
CA TYR A 582 5.57 -18.01 -15.87
C TYR A 582 4.66 -17.74 -17.07
N LEU A 583 4.03 -16.56 -17.14
CA LEU A 583 3.20 -16.14 -18.28
C LEU A 583 4.04 -15.94 -19.57
N GLU A 584 5.25 -15.41 -19.44
CA GLU A 584 6.15 -15.11 -20.57
C GLU A 584 6.77 -16.38 -21.20
N GLY A 585 6.68 -17.53 -20.54
CA GLY A 585 7.00 -18.81 -21.18
C GLY A 585 7.41 -19.93 -20.23
N ALA A 586 7.85 -19.62 -19.01
CA ALA A 586 8.37 -20.62 -18.09
C ALA A 586 7.29 -21.64 -17.66
N GLY A 587 6.01 -21.34 -17.80
CA GLY A 587 4.90 -22.24 -17.45
C GLY A 587 4.31 -23.07 -18.58
N ARG A 588 4.75 -22.91 -19.84
CA ARG A 588 4.03 -23.47 -21.01
C ARG A 588 3.75 -24.97 -20.95
N GLU A 589 4.62 -25.77 -20.34
CA GLU A 589 4.47 -27.23 -20.21
C GLU A 589 3.44 -27.67 -19.15
N PHE A 590 2.94 -26.72 -18.35
CA PHE A 590 1.94 -26.95 -17.30
C PHE A 590 0.58 -26.32 -17.64
N CYS A 591 0.43 -25.70 -18.82
CA CYS A 591 -0.85 -25.19 -19.28
C CYS A 591 -1.85 -26.33 -19.43
N ASP A 592 -3.03 -26.15 -18.87
CA ASP A 592 -4.09 -27.15 -18.78
C ASP A 592 -5.42 -26.65 -19.38
N ILE A 593 -5.38 -25.49 -20.05
CA ILE A 593 -6.48 -24.89 -20.79
C ILE A 593 -5.98 -24.02 -21.95
N ILE A 594 -6.80 -23.87 -22.99
CA ILE A 594 -6.53 -23.01 -24.14
C ILE A 594 -7.60 -21.92 -24.21
N LEU A 595 -7.17 -20.66 -24.22
CA LEU A 595 -8.03 -19.51 -24.44
C LEU A 595 -8.01 -19.13 -25.92
N LEU A 596 -9.16 -19.02 -26.55
CA LEU A 596 -9.32 -18.68 -27.96
C LEU A 596 -9.71 -17.21 -28.10
N LEU A 597 -8.82 -16.41 -28.69
CA LEU A 597 -9.11 -15.03 -29.08
C LEU A 597 -9.28 -14.95 -30.59
N ASP A 598 -10.51 -14.81 -31.08
CA ASP A 598 -10.82 -14.80 -32.52
C ASP A 598 -10.20 -16.00 -33.27
N GLY A 599 -10.35 -17.20 -32.69
CA GLY A 599 -9.77 -18.44 -33.22
C GLY A 599 -8.26 -18.61 -33.00
N HIS A 600 -7.55 -17.62 -32.43
CA HIS A 600 -6.15 -17.76 -32.08
C HIS A 600 -5.97 -18.41 -30.69
N PRO A 601 -5.33 -19.59 -30.59
CA PRO A 601 -5.15 -20.29 -29.34
C PRO A 601 -4.04 -19.70 -28.48
N ARG A 602 -4.34 -19.51 -27.19
CA ARG A 602 -3.42 -19.06 -26.15
C ARG A 602 -3.48 -20.01 -24.95
N PRO A 603 -2.45 -20.86 -24.74
CA PRO A 603 -2.38 -21.72 -23.56
C PRO A 603 -2.33 -20.91 -22.26
N ALA A 604 -3.04 -21.38 -21.23
CA ALA A 604 -3.13 -20.77 -19.90
C ALA A 604 -3.29 -21.83 -18.79
N HIS A 605 -3.45 -21.38 -17.53
CA HIS A 605 -3.54 -22.23 -16.35
C HIS A 605 -4.87 -22.01 -15.61
N LYS A 606 -5.67 -23.06 -15.42
CA LYS A 606 -7.00 -23.00 -14.79
C LYS A 606 -6.94 -22.45 -13.38
N ALA A 607 -6.02 -22.96 -12.55
CA ALA A 607 -5.87 -22.52 -11.16
C ALA A 607 -5.63 -21.00 -11.05
N ILE A 608 -4.77 -20.44 -11.92
CA ILE A 608 -4.46 -19.01 -11.94
C ILE A 608 -5.68 -18.19 -12.39
N LEU A 609 -6.37 -18.63 -13.45
CA LEU A 609 -7.56 -17.95 -13.95
C LEU A 609 -8.69 -17.96 -12.91
N ALA A 610 -8.97 -19.13 -12.31
CA ALA A 610 -10.02 -19.29 -11.31
C ALA A 610 -9.75 -18.48 -10.03
N ALA A 611 -8.49 -18.42 -9.58
CA ALA A 611 -8.15 -17.62 -8.40
C ALA A 611 -8.43 -16.12 -8.59
N ARG A 612 -8.32 -15.64 -9.83
CA ARG A 612 -8.31 -14.20 -10.14
C ARG A 612 -9.62 -13.71 -10.76
N SER A 613 -10.54 -14.62 -11.07
CA SER A 613 -11.79 -14.34 -11.77
C SER A 613 -12.87 -15.33 -11.34
N SER A 614 -13.90 -14.80 -10.70
CA SER A 614 -15.08 -15.59 -10.31
C SER A 614 -15.84 -16.14 -11.53
N TYR A 615 -15.76 -15.46 -12.69
CA TYR A 615 -16.29 -15.98 -13.95
C TYR A 615 -15.59 -17.30 -14.35
N PHE A 616 -14.26 -17.31 -14.42
CA PHE A 616 -13.50 -18.52 -14.76
C PHE A 616 -13.69 -19.61 -13.70
N GLU A 617 -13.71 -19.23 -12.42
CA GLU A 617 -14.00 -20.14 -11.31
C GLU A 617 -15.37 -20.84 -11.50
N ALA A 618 -16.44 -20.07 -11.71
CA ALA A 618 -17.79 -20.59 -11.89
C ALA A 618 -17.91 -21.46 -13.15
N MET A 619 -17.27 -21.03 -14.25
CA MET A 619 -17.23 -21.75 -15.51
C MET A 619 -16.54 -23.10 -15.34
N PHE A 620 -15.36 -23.17 -14.71
CA PHE A 620 -14.66 -24.44 -14.51
C PHE A 620 -15.38 -25.40 -13.55
N ARG A 621 -16.18 -24.88 -12.61
CA ARG A 621 -17.01 -25.72 -11.74
C ARG A 621 -18.24 -26.27 -12.45
N SER A 622 -18.90 -25.45 -13.26
CA SER A 622 -20.25 -25.74 -13.74
C SER A 622 -20.26 -26.31 -15.16
N PHE A 623 -19.34 -25.83 -16.01
CA PHE A 623 -19.33 -26.13 -17.44
C PHE A 623 -17.89 -26.07 -17.99
N MET A 624 -17.12 -27.13 -17.75
CA MET A 624 -15.80 -27.28 -18.35
C MET A 624 -15.96 -27.78 -19.81
N PRO A 625 -15.40 -27.06 -20.82
CA PRO A 625 -15.44 -27.52 -22.20
C PRO A 625 -14.72 -28.85 -22.39
N GLU A 626 -15.31 -29.78 -23.14
CA GLU A 626 -14.75 -31.12 -23.37
C GLU A 626 -13.41 -31.10 -24.12
N ASP A 627 -13.22 -30.11 -25.00
CA ASP A 627 -12.00 -29.88 -25.77
C ASP A 627 -10.96 -29.03 -25.01
N GLY A 628 -11.30 -28.54 -23.81
CA GLY A 628 -10.45 -27.66 -23.01
C GLY A 628 -10.21 -26.28 -23.63
N GLN A 629 -11.08 -25.84 -24.54
CA GLN A 629 -10.96 -24.54 -25.22
C GLN A 629 -12.05 -23.56 -24.74
N VAL A 630 -11.65 -22.33 -24.45
CA VAL A 630 -12.54 -21.27 -23.96
C VAL A 630 -12.44 -20.06 -24.85
N ASN A 631 -13.55 -19.68 -25.49
CA ASN A 631 -13.63 -18.44 -26.26
C ASN A 631 -13.60 -17.21 -25.35
N ILE A 632 -12.81 -16.22 -25.73
CA ILE A 632 -12.61 -14.99 -24.97
C ILE A 632 -13.37 -13.85 -25.65
N SER A 633 -14.34 -13.30 -24.92
CA SER A 633 -15.03 -12.05 -25.24
C SER A 633 -15.33 -11.26 -23.96
N ILE A 634 -15.56 -9.95 -24.10
CA ILE A 634 -16.06 -9.06 -23.06
C ILE A 634 -17.43 -8.58 -23.52
N GLY A 635 -18.50 -9.19 -23.00
CA GLY A 635 -19.83 -9.06 -23.57
C GLY A 635 -19.87 -9.57 -25.02
N GLU A 636 -20.39 -8.75 -25.92
CA GLU A 636 -20.45 -9.02 -27.36
C GLU A 636 -19.16 -8.64 -28.12
N MET A 637 -18.18 -8.07 -27.43
CA MET A 637 -16.97 -7.52 -28.05
C MET A 637 -15.77 -8.44 -27.85
N VAL A 638 -15.01 -8.65 -28.93
CA VAL A 638 -13.72 -9.37 -28.89
C VAL A 638 -12.60 -8.33 -28.68
N PRO A 639 -11.81 -8.43 -27.60
CA PRO A 639 -10.74 -7.47 -27.35
C PRO A 639 -9.61 -7.60 -28.38
N SER A 640 -8.84 -6.52 -28.55
CA SER A 640 -7.61 -6.59 -29.34
C SER A 640 -6.63 -7.61 -28.74
N LYS A 641 -5.71 -8.16 -29.56
CA LYS A 641 -4.66 -9.07 -29.06
C LYS A 641 -3.82 -8.44 -27.94
N GLN A 642 -3.53 -7.14 -28.05
CA GLN A 642 -2.75 -6.41 -27.04
C GLN A 642 -3.55 -6.25 -25.75
N ALA A 643 -4.83 -5.87 -25.84
CA ALA A 643 -5.73 -5.79 -24.69
C ALA A 643 -5.90 -7.15 -24.01
N PHE A 644 -6.01 -8.24 -24.78
CA PHE A 644 -6.08 -9.58 -24.22
C PHE A 644 -4.81 -9.98 -23.46
N GLU A 645 -3.62 -9.71 -24.01
CA GLU A 645 -2.36 -9.94 -23.27
C GLU A 645 -2.26 -9.01 -22.05
N SER A 646 -2.73 -7.76 -22.13
CA SER A 646 -2.85 -6.84 -20.98
C SER A 646 -3.75 -7.40 -19.88
N MET A 647 -4.87 -8.04 -20.23
CA MET A 647 -5.74 -8.74 -19.28
C MET A 647 -5.05 -9.93 -18.62
N LEU A 648 -4.31 -10.74 -19.39
CA LEU A 648 -3.55 -11.87 -18.84
C LEU A 648 -2.44 -11.41 -17.90
N ARG A 649 -1.74 -10.31 -18.21
CA ARG A 649 -0.74 -9.70 -17.32
C ARG A 649 -1.36 -9.28 -15.98
N TYR A 650 -2.55 -8.68 -16.01
CA TYR A 650 -3.31 -8.35 -14.81
C TYR A 650 -3.72 -9.58 -13.99
N ILE A 651 -4.22 -10.63 -14.67
CA ILE A 651 -4.62 -11.87 -14.01
C ILE A 651 -3.41 -12.54 -13.33
N TYR A 652 -2.32 -12.78 -14.06
CA TYR A 652 -1.19 -13.56 -13.56
C TYR A 652 -0.37 -12.84 -12.49
N TYR A 653 -0.13 -11.54 -12.64
CA TYR A 653 0.80 -10.82 -11.77
C TYR A 653 0.36 -9.38 -11.43
N GLY A 654 -0.90 -9.01 -11.70
CA GLY A 654 -1.50 -7.78 -11.20
C GLY A 654 -1.07 -6.49 -11.90
N ASP A 655 -0.42 -6.60 -13.06
CA ASP A 655 0.08 -5.45 -13.82
C ASP A 655 -1.05 -4.70 -14.53
N VAL A 656 -0.99 -3.38 -14.43
CA VAL A 656 -2.00 -2.44 -14.95
C VAL A 656 -1.40 -1.48 -15.96
N ASN A 657 -0.10 -1.60 -16.26
CA ASN A 657 0.55 -0.78 -17.26
C ASN A 657 0.12 -1.23 -18.66
N MET A 658 -0.59 -0.39 -19.39
CA MET A 658 -1.05 -0.70 -20.74
C MET A 658 -1.18 0.58 -21.58
N PRO A 659 -1.22 0.47 -22.91
CA PRO A 659 -1.59 1.59 -23.75
C PRO A 659 -3.02 2.09 -23.48
N PRO A 660 -3.33 3.38 -23.72
CA PRO A 660 -4.67 3.91 -23.52
C PRO A 660 -5.74 3.21 -24.37
N GLU A 661 -5.43 2.85 -25.61
CA GLU A 661 -6.35 2.13 -26.50
C GLU A 661 -6.79 0.78 -25.91
N ASP A 662 -5.88 0.03 -25.27
CA ASP A 662 -6.19 -1.22 -24.56
C ASP A 662 -7.11 -0.98 -23.35
N SER A 663 -7.02 0.19 -22.73
CA SER A 663 -7.81 0.54 -21.54
C SER A 663 -9.30 0.66 -21.85
N LEU A 664 -9.68 1.01 -23.09
CA LEU A 664 -11.09 1.03 -23.51
C LEU A 664 -11.67 -0.38 -23.57
N TYR A 665 -10.92 -1.34 -24.12
CA TYR A 665 -11.34 -2.74 -24.20
C TYR A 665 -11.48 -3.34 -22.80
N LEU A 666 -10.56 -3.02 -21.89
CA LEU A 666 -10.51 -3.62 -20.56
C LEU A 666 -11.33 -2.89 -19.50
N PHE A 667 -11.93 -1.74 -19.81
CA PHE A 667 -12.69 -0.98 -18.83
C PHE A 667 -13.86 -1.77 -18.21
N ALA A 668 -14.56 -2.57 -19.03
CA ALA A 668 -15.67 -3.43 -18.58
C ALA A 668 -15.22 -4.81 -18.08
N ALA A 669 -13.96 -5.19 -18.29
CA ALA A 669 -13.44 -6.52 -17.96
C ALA A 669 -13.63 -6.91 -16.47
N PRO A 670 -13.45 -6.01 -15.48
CA PRO A 670 -13.58 -6.39 -14.07
C PRO A 670 -14.98 -6.86 -13.68
N TYR A 671 -16.03 -6.24 -14.23
CA TYR A 671 -17.40 -6.66 -13.99
C TYR A 671 -17.70 -7.96 -14.74
N TYR A 672 -17.34 -8.02 -16.02
CA TYR A 672 -17.64 -9.17 -16.87
C TYR A 672 -16.95 -10.45 -16.39
N TYR A 673 -15.66 -10.39 -16.08
CA TYR A 673 -14.90 -11.53 -15.57
C TYR A 673 -14.96 -11.67 -14.04
N GLY A 674 -15.68 -10.79 -13.34
CA GLY A 674 -15.85 -10.83 -11.89
C GLY A 674 -14.53 -10.87 -11.13
N PHE A 675 -13.66 -9.88 -11.38
CA PHE A 675 -12.43 -9.70 -10.61
C PHE A 675 -12.75 -9.22 -9.18
N SER A 676 -11.89 -9.57 -8.21
CA SER A 676 -12.11 -9.31 -6.78
C SER A 676 -12.36 -7.84 -6.41
N ASN A 677 -11.86 -6.90 -7.21
CA ASN A 677 -12.17 -5.47 -7.07
C ASN A 677 -12.06 -4.73 -8.42
N ASN A 678 -12.44 -3.46 -8.43
CA ASN A 678 -12.42 -2.58 -9.61
C ASN A 678 -11.05 -1.95 -9.89
N ARG A 679 -9.94 -2.51 -9.39
CA ARG A 679 -8.58 -1.95 -9.57
C ARG A 679 -8.25 -1.72 -11.04
N LEU A 680 -8.42 -2.74 -11.89
CA LEU A 680 -8.12 -2.63 -13.32
C LEU A 680 -8.95 -1.52 -13.97
N GLN A 681 -10.25 -1.42 -13.66
CA GLN A 681 -11.11 -0.38 -14.20
C GLN A 681 -10.62 1.03 -13.80
N ALA A 682 -10.26 1.22 -12.53
CA ALA A 682 -9.76 2.51 -12.04
C ALA A 682 -8.47 2.94 -12.77
N TYR A 683 -7.57 2.00 -13.05
CA TYR A 683 -6.37 2.28 -13.86
C TYR A 683 -6.69 2.51 -15.33
N CYS A 684 -7.60 1.74 -15.93
CA CYS A 684 -8.05 1.98 -17.31
C CYS A 684 -8.62 3.39 -17.46
N LYS A 685 -9.47 3.81 -16.51
CA LYS A 685 -10.01 5.17 -16.43
C LYS A 685 -8.89 6.22 -16.41
N GLN A 686 -7.97 6.10 -15.47
CA GLN A 686 -6.87 7.05 -15.32
C GLN A 686 -5.97 7.10 -16.57
N ASN A 687 -5.66 5.95 -17.15
CA ASN A 687 -4.80 5.88 -18.33
C ASN A 687 -5.43 6.60 -19.53
N LEU A 688 -6.74 6.44 -19.70
CA LEU A 688 -7.53 7.17 -20.69
C LEU A 688 -7.57 8.67 -20.42
N GLU A 689 -7.57 9.09 -19.15
CA GLU A 689 -7.57 10.51 -18.80
C GLU A 689 -6.20 11.17 -18.99
N MET A 690 -5.12 10.42 -18.74
CA MET A 690 -3.77 10.96 -18.59
C MET A 690 -2.93 10.90 -19.86
N ASN A 691 -3.17 9.88 -20.68
CA ASN A 691 -2.24 9.48 -21.73
C ASN A 691 -2.85 9.55 -23.14
N VAL A 692 -4.01 10.20 -23.30
CA VAL A 692 -4.54 10.59 -24.62
C VAL A 692 -3.73 11.77 -25.16
N THR A 693 -3.10 11.57 -26.31
CA THR A 693 -2.21 12.55 -26.96
C THR A 693 -2.49 12.60 -28.45
N VAL A 694 -1.92 13.58 -29.15
CA VAL A 694 -2.00 13.66 -30.62
C VAL A 694 -1.51 12.39 -31.29
N GLU A 695 -0.50 11.73 -30.73
CA GLU A 695 0.16 10.59 -31.38
C GLU A 695 -0.71 9.32 -31.38
N ASN A 696 -1.57 9.13 -30.37
CA ASN A 696 -2.41 7.95 -30.21
C ASN A 696 -3.92 8.21 -30.34
N VAL A 697 -4.37 9.47 -30.45
CA VAL A 697 -5.81 9.83 -30.51
C VAL A 697 -6.60 9.09 -31.59
N LEU A 698 -5.98 8.78 -32.74
CA LEU A 698 -6.66 8.05 -33.84
C LEU A 698 -6.94 6.59 -33.49
N GLN A 699 -6.02 5.91 -32.79
CA GLN A 699 -6.20 4.53 -32.34
C GLN A 699 -7.23 4.45 -31.22
N ILE A 700 -7.23 5.45 -30.32
CA ILE A 700 -8.21 5.56 -29.24
C ILE A 700 -9.60 5.86 -29.80
N LEU A 701 -9.71 6.68 -30.85
CA LEU A 701 -10.97 6.92 -31.55
C LEU A 701 -11.56 5.62 -32.12
N GLU A 702 -10.74 4.81 -32.80
CA GLU A 702 -11.17 3.52 -33.36
C GLU A 702 -11.59 2.54 -32.25
N ALA A 703 -10.82 2.47 -31.17
CA ALA A 703 -11.16 1.66 -30.01
C ALA A 703 -12.47 2.12 -29.35
N ALA A 704 -12.68 3.43 -29.19
CA ALA A 704 -13.87 4.00 -28.57
C ALA A 704 -15.13 3.73 -29.40
N ASP A 705 -15.00 3.72 -30.72
CA ASP A 705 -16.09 3.34 -31.63
C ASP A 705 -16.41 1.84 -31.51
N LYS A 706 -15.39 0.97 -31.52
CA LYS A 706 -15.58 -0.48 -31.34
C LYS A 706 -16.19 -0.84 -29.99
N THR A 707 -15.81 -0.15 -28.92
CA THR A 707 -16.35 -0.39 -27.58
C THR A 707 -17.63 0.40 -27.30
N GLN A 708 -18.12 1.22 -28.24
CA GLN A 708 -19.29 2.09 -28.06
C GLN A 708 -19.14 3.07 -26.88
N ALA A 709 -17.92 3.52 -26.59
CA ALA A 709 -17.60 4.54 -25.59
C ALA A 709 -17.81 5.95 -26.17
N LEU A 710 -19.07 6.38 -26.25
CA LEU A 710 -19.49 7.63 -26.91
C LEU A 710 -18.81 8.88 -26.35
N ASP A 711 -18.61 8.96 -25.04
CA ASP A 711 -17.98 10.12 -24.40
C ASP A 711 -16.51 10.24 -24.79
N MET A 712 -15.79 9.11 -24.84
CA MET A 712 -14.40 9.09 -25.30
C MET A 712 -14.31 9.39 -26.79
N LYS A 713 -15.24 8.88 -27.60
CA LYS A 713 -15.31 9.20 -29.02
C LYS A 713 -15.43 10.71 -29.25
N LYS A 714 -16.35 11.38 -28.54
CA LYS A 714 -16.51 12.85 -28.58
C LYS A 714 -15.24 13.57 -28.13
N HIS A 715 -14.61 13.12 -27.06
CA HIS A 715 -13.36 13.71 -26.56
C HIS A 715 -12.20 13.60 -27.56
N CYS A 716 -12.04 12.44 -28.20
CA CYS A 716 -11.04 12.23 -29.25
C CYS A 716 -11.29 13.16 -30.44
N LEU A 717 -12.54 13.26 -30.91
CA LEU A 717 -12.92 14.16 -32.01
C LEU A 717 -12.58 15.62 -31.68
N HIS A 718 -12.87 16.07 -30.46
CA HIS A 718 -12.50 17.42 -30.00
C HIS A 718 -10.99 17.68 -30.07
N ILE A 719 -10.15 16.75 -29.58
CA ILE A 719 -8.69 16.87 -29.68
C ILE A 719 -8.23 16.90 -31.14
N ILE A 720 -8.79 16.02 -31.98
CA ILE A 720 -8.47 15.92 -33.41
C ILE A 720 -8.78 17.24 -34.10
N VAL A 721 -9.95 17.83 -33.86
CA VAL A 721 -10.36 19.10 -34.46
C VAL A 721 -9.43 20.24 -34.03
N HIS A 722 -9.14 20.37 -32.73
CA HIS A 722 -8.28 21.43 -32.22
C HIS A 722 -6.81 21.32 -32.68
N GLN A 723 -6.33 20.11 -32.95
CA GLN A 723 -4.94 19.86 -33.37
C GLN A 723 -4.84 19.19 -34.74
N PHE A 724 -5.81 19.45 -35.62
CA PHE A 724 -5.98 18.73 -36.89
C PHE A 724 -4.75 18.79 -37.79
N ILE A 725 -4.04 19.92 -37.82
CA ILE A 725 -2.81 20.09 -38.63
C ILE A 725 -1.73 19.07 -38.25
N LYS A 726 -1.65 18.68 -36.97
CA LYS A 726 -0.69 17.68 -36.49
C LYS A 726 -1.23 16.27 -36.76
N VAL A 727 -2.51 16.04 -36.47
CA VAL A 727 -3.16 14.73 -36.66
C VAL A 727 -3.23 14.33 -38.14
N SER A 728 -3.46 15.27 -39.05
CA SER A 728 -3.58 15.00 -40.50
C SER A 728 -2.29 14.51 -41.15
N LYS A 729 -1.15 14.75 -40.50
CA LYS A 729 0.17 14.28 -40.91
C LYS A 729 0.48 12.86 -40.40
N LEU A 730 -0.34 12.31 -39.51
CA LEU A 730 -0.13 10.96 -39.00
C LEU A 730 -0.43 9.93 -40.09
N PRO A 731 0.40 8.89 -40.24
CA PRO A 731 0.21 7.87 -41.28
C PRO A 731 -1.10 7.10 -41.08
N ASN A 732 -1.52 6.92 -39.82
CA ASN A 732 -2.66 6.11 -39.43
C ASN A 732 -4.02 6.75 -39.75
N LEU A 733 -4.07 8.02 -40.15
CA LEU A 733 -5.34 8.64 -40.54
C LEU A 733 -5.94 7.95 -41.78
N ARG A 734 -5.08 7.52 -42.70
CA ARG A 734 -5.50 6.86 -43.95
C ARG A 734 -6.02 5.44 -43.74
N SER A 735 -5.72 4.81 -42.60
CA SER A 735 -6.17 3.46 -42.28
C SER A 735 -7.49 3.42 -41.51
N LEU A 736 -8.07 4.58 -41.17
CA LEU A 736 -9.37 4.63 -40.50
C LEU A 736 -10.50 4.16 -41.42
N SER A 737 -11.55 3.62 -40.80
CA SER A 737 -12.77 3.24 -41.49
C SER A 737 -13.47 4.48 -42.08
N GLN A 738 -14.20 4.28 -43.19
CA GLN A 738 -14.96 5.35 -43.83
C GLN A 738 -15.93 6.07 -42.87
N PRO A 739 -16.68 5.39 -41.98
CA PRO A 739 -17.53 6.06 -41.00
C PRO A 739 -16.76 7.00 -40.07
N LEU A 740 -15.60 6.57 -39.55
CA LEU A 740 -14.80 7.40 -38.65
C LEU A 740 -14.20 8.62 -39.34
N LEU A 741 -13.83 8.50 -40.63
CA LEU A 741 -13.39 9.64 -41.42
C LEU A 741 -14.52 10.66 -41.63
N LEU A 742 -15.76 10.20 -41.83
CA LEU A 742 -16.93 11.07 -41.91
C LEU A 742 -17.18 11.79 -40.59
N ASP A 743 -17.14 11.08 -39.46
CA ASP A 743 -17.31 11.67 -38.13
C ASP A 743 -16.28 12.80 -37.85
N ILE A 744 -15.02 12.60 -38.29
CA ILE A 744 -13.97 13.63 -38.19
C ILE A 744 -14.31 14.83 -39.06
N ILE A 745 -14.74 14.63 -40.31
CA ILE A 745 -15.09 15.71 -41.23
C ILE A 745 -16.29 16.51 -40.72
N GLU A 746 -17.33 15.83 -40.22
CA GLU A 746 -18.50 16.47 -39.63
C GLU A 746 -18.13 17.33 -38.42
N SER A 747 -17.27 16.80 -37.54
CA SER A 747 -16.78 17.52 -36.36
C SER A 747 -15.89 18.72 -36.71
N LEU A 748 -15.13 18.64 -37.80
CA LEU A 748 -14.35 19.77 -38.31
C LEU A 748 -15.26 20.87 -38.88
N ALA A 749 -16.29 20.47 -39.64
CA ALA A 749 -17.25 21.39 -40.24
C ALA A 749 -18.04 22.16 -39.18
N SER A 750 -18.49 21.49 -38.12
CA SER A 750 -19.17 22.15 -36.99
C SER A 750 -18.26 23.15 -36.28
N HIS A 751 -17.01 22.79 -36.01
CA HIS A 751 -16.07 23.68 -35.33
C HIS A 751 -15.69 24.93 -36.15
N ILE A 752 -15.55 24.80 -37.48
CA ILE A 752 -15.33 25.94 -38.37
C ILE A 752 -16.53 26.88 -38.33
N SER A 753 -17.75 26.33 -38.37
CA SER A 753 -18.99 27.11 -38.30
C SER A 753 -19.09 27.88 -36.98
N ASP A 754 -18.79 27.23 -35.85
CA ASP A 754 -18.80 27.88 -34.53
C ASP A 754 -17.75 28.99 -34.41
N LYS A 755 -16.56 28.79 -34.97
CA LYS A 755 -15.50 29.80 -34.94
C LYS A 755 -15.83 31.02 -35.81
N GLN A 756 -16.45 30.81 -36.97
CA GLN A 756 -16.95 31.90 -37.83
C GLN A 756 -18.08 32.68 -37.13
N CYS A 757 -19.00 32.00 -36.45
CA CYS A 757 -20.03 32.64 -35.63
C CYS A 757 -19.44 33.46 -34.47
N ALA A 758 -18.40 32.95 -33.80
CA ALA A 758 -17.72 33.66 -32.71
C ALA A 758 -16.97 34.91 -33.20
N GLU A 759 -16.28 34.83 -34.35
CA GLU A 759 -15.59 35.96 -34.98
C GLU A 759 -16.60 37.03 -35.44
N MET A 760 -17.75 36.63 -36.00
CA MET A 760 -18.84 37.55 -36.35
C MET A 760 -19.53 38.19 -35.14
N SER A 761 -19.50 37.54 -33.97
CA SER A 761 -20.09 38.06 -32.73
C SER A 761 -19.16 39.02 -31.99
N SER A 762 -17.85 38.96 -32.23
CA SER A 762 -16.87 39.90 -31.67
C SER A 762 -16.72 41.20 -32.47
N ASP A 763 -17.26 41.23 -33.70
CA ASP A 763 -17.25 42.39 -34.60
C ASP A 763 -18.57 43.19 -34.59
N ILE A 764 -19.51 42.84 -33.69
CA ILE A 764 -20.75 43.59 -33.37
C ILE A 764 -20.61 44.17 -31.98
#